data_AF-A0A0Q8QKD7-F1
#
_entry.id   AF-A0A0Q8QKD7-F1
#
_cell.length_a   1.000
_cell.length_b   1.000
_cell.length_c   1.000
_cell.angle_alpha   90.00
_cell.angle_beta   90.00
_cell.angle_gamma   90.00
#
_symmetry.space_group_name_H-M   'P 1'
#
loop_
_entity.id
_entity.type
_entity.pdbx_description
1 polymer ?
#
loop_
_entity_poly.entity_id
_entity_poly.type
_entity_poly.pdbx_seq_one_letter_code
_entity_poly.pdbx_strand_id
1 'polypeptide(L)'
;MNVMANNFGAGGIRTIEANGHLIHYVEAGAGWRYETLLEKEPETIEWIDGFEPGDSFWDIGANVGIYSVYAAARGIQTTAFEPHFANYHQLCVTIALNGLQNMVTPLCLAFAERKSVAEMNLASLDIGTSMSNFGEALDFRGQPFEPAFRQGMVGYDIDSFITDFGIKVPTHLKIDVDGIELPIIRGARKMLANERLQSVSIELIDTDVEQVAGVTEILEGAGLHFVHKKQNAAFATPQTSDVLNFLFHRDPSKLKRPVSATPSEEEDVTTDQLVERIVARIGSATVDPMPCENIFMEDMLPAAVYRELLDRLPNDEALDPIDHPDAMTADGRRTRYLLDLTRASLPRLAEEDQPFWEAMIEVFTAPAIANAIVSKFAPTLRARFGETLPELVAVPILYRDHPGYRIGIHPDAPGKVATLQFYLPQDDSQIHLGTSFHQRTADGFERLKTNDFKPNAAYAFVRSEESWHSVDELGPEEKLRNTIALTFYIKGQEYSSDPMTASAAAGQAPSYDAEMSRTLQTLAKTFTRRDDVAALFREGAVGVELGVAAGDFSERILRFEHVGYLFSIDMWAGDRGHGVEQYREAIARLSPYRDRNAIMRMRFDEALHLFGDESLDFIYVDGYAHDGELNGATFRDWFPKLKSGGIIAGDDYAPDWPLVVQAVDAFVAEKGLELHIIDCHEDSWNSMYPTWFAMKP
;
A
#
# COMPACT_ATOMS: atom_id res chain seq x y z
N MET A 1 -39.99 19.01 0.46
CA MET A 1 -41.33 19.22 1.03
C MET A 1 -41.15 19.15 2.54
N ASN A 2 -41.26 20.28 3.26
CA ASN A 2 -41.01 20.34 4.71
C ASN A 2 -42.05 19.48 5.43
N VAL A 3 -41.61 18.32 5.95
CA VAL A 3 -42.38 17.60 6.96
C VAL A 3 -42.44 18.53 8.16
N MET A 4 -43.61 19.08 8.46
CA MET A 4 -43.78 19.89 9.67
C MET A 4 -43.40 19.04 10.87
N ALA A 5 -42.41 19.51 11.64
CA ALA A 5 -41.81 18.89 12.84
C ALA A 5 -42.80 18.59 13.99
N ASN A 6 -44.10 18.79 13.78
CA ASN A 6 -45.14 18.60 14.79
C ASN A 6 -45.87 17.28 14.54
N ASN A 7 -45.25 16.12 14.82
CA ASN A 7 -45.97 14.90 15.27
C ASN A 7 -45.14 13.63 15.52
N PHE A 8 -43.82 13.68 15.69
CA PHE A 8 -43.09 12.47 16.11
C PHE A 8 -43.29 12.11 17.60
N GLY A 9 -44.09 12.87 18.37
CA GLY A 9 -44.24 12.65 19.81
C GLY A 9 -42.95 12.86 20.61
N ALA A 10 -41.89 13.35 19.96
CA ALA A 10 -40.58 13.60 20.55
C ALA A 10 -40.63 14.83 21.45
N GLY A 11 -40.64 14.62 22.77
CA GLY A 11 -40.34 15.69 23.73
C GLY A 11 -38.87 16.12 23.58
N GLY A 12 -38.63 17.43 23.55
CA GLY A 12 -37.30 18.03 23.55
C GLY A 12 -36.53 17.84 22.24
N ILE A 13 -36.66 18.76 21.28
CA ILE A 13 -35.74 18.86 20.15
C ILE A 13 -34.61 19.81 20.55
N ARG A 14 -33.36 19.38 20.39
CA ARG A 14 -32.16 20.21 20.59
C ARG A 14 -31.40 20.35 19.28
N THR A 15 -30.52 21.34 19.24
CA THR A 15 -29.66 21.61 18.10
C THR A 15 -28.23 21.76 18.59
N ILE A 16 -27.29 21.13 17.91
CA ILE A 16 -25.86 21.38 18.05
C ILE A 16 -25.34 22.01 16.75
N GLU A 17 -24.23 22.72 16.86
CA GLU A 17 -23.42 23.10 15.72
C GLU A 17 -22.17 22.22 15.72
N ALA A 18 -21.98 21.46 14.64
CA ALA A 18 -20.84 20.57 14.46
C ALA A 18 -20.07 21.00 13.21
N ASN A 19 -18.88 21.58 13.39
CA ASN A 19 -17.99 22.09 12.34
C ASN A 19 -18.73 22.92 11.26
N GLY A 20 -19.61 23.83 11.68
CA GLY A 20 -20.38 24.71 10.80
C GLY A 20 -21.70 24.13 10.28
N HIS A 21 -22.08 22.91 10.70
CA HIS A 21 -23.34 22.27 10.33
C HIS A 21 -24.29 22.19 11.52
N LEU A 22 -25.52 22.67 11.34
CA LEU A 22 -26.57 22.55 12.35
C LEU A 22 -27.20 21.16 12.29
N ILE A 23 -27.20 20.45 13.42
CA ILE A 23 -27.83 19.13 13.56
C ILE A 23 -28.89 19.21 14.65
N HIS A 24 -30.12 18.94 14.24
CA HIS A 24 -31.28 18.83 15.10
C HIS A 24 -31.47 17.37 15.55
N TYR A 25 -31.67 17.12 16.83
CA TYR A 25 -31.87 15.77 17.36
C TYR A 25 -32.90 15.77 18.48
N VAL A 26 -33.39 14.58 18.81
CA VAL A 26 -34.30 14.37 19.93
C VAL A 26 -33.48 14.18 21.20
N GLU A 27 -33.68 15.04 22.18
CA GLU A 27 -33.00 15.01 23.49
C GLU A 27 -33.34 13.74 24.27
N ALA A 28 -34.61 13.33 24.25
CA ALA A 28 -35.06 12.11 24.90
C ALA A 28 -34.42 10.87 24.26
N GLY A 29 -33.87 9.98 25.09
CA GLY A 29 -33.10 8.82 24.65
C GLY A 29 -31.61 9.14 24.59
N ALA A 30 -31.01 9.07 23.41
CA ALA A 30 -29.56 9.18 23.22
C ALA A 30 -29.06 10.59 22.89
N GLY A 31 -29.75 11.66 23.31
CA GLY A 31 -29.37 13.03 22.98
C GLY A 31 -27.94 13.40 23.37
N TRP A 32 -27.46 12.83 24.48
CA TRP A 32 -26.08 13.00 24.94
C TRP A 32 -25.03 12.57 23.90
N ARG A 33 -25.33 11.59 23.03
CA ARG A 33 -24.40 11.16 21.96
C ARG A 33 -24.18 12.26 20.92
N TYR A 34 -25.18 13.10 20.68
CA TYR A 34 -25.03 14.29 19.83
C TYR A 34 -24.28 15.40 20.56
N GLU A 35 -24.55 15.60 21.85
CA GLU A 35 -23.84 16.61 22.65
C GLU A 35 -22.33 16.34 22.72
N THR A 36 -21.92 15.07 22.73
CA THR A 36 -20.51 14.66 22.73
C THR A 36 -19.95 14.35 21.33
N LEU A 37 -20.66 14.69 20.24
CA LEU A 37 -20.29 14.28 18.86
C LEU A 37 -18.84 14.63 18.50
N LEU A 38 -18.42 15.87 18.80
CA LEU A 38 -17.07 16.35 18.48
C LEU A 38 -16.01 15.94 19.51
N GLU A 39 -16.43 15.44 20.67
CA GLU A 39 -15.54 15.17 21.79
C GLU A 39 -15.25 13.69 21.97
N LYS A 40 -16.23 12.80 21.75
CA LYS A 40 -16.11 11.38 22.11
C LYS A 40 -15.11 10.62 21.23
N GLU A 41 -15.23 10.79 19.92
CA GLU A 41 -14.37 10.14 18.91
C GLU A 41 -13.95 11.20 17.87
N PRO A 42 -13.12 12.17 18.26
CA PRO A 42 -12.69 13.25 17.39
C PRO A 42 -11.97 12.73 16.14
N GLU A 43 -11.27 11.59 16.23
CA GLU A 43 -10.64 10.92 15.10
C GLU A 43 -11.64 10.48 14.02
N THR A 44 -12.84 10.06 14.42
CA THR A 44 -13.92 9.67 13.49
C THR A 44 -14.49 10.89 12.79
N ILE A 45 -14.61 12.02 13.51
CA ILE A 45 -15.05 13.29 12.93
C ILE A 45 -14.00 13.84 11.96
N GLU A 46 -12.73 13.84 12.34
CA GLU A 46 -11.61 14.24 11.49
C GLU A 46 -11.57 13.41 10.20
N TRP A 47 -11.76 12.10 10.31
CA TRP A 47 -11.82 11.22 9.14
C TRP A 47 -13.00 11.55 8.22
N ILE A 48 -14.19 11.74 8.78
CA ILE A 48 -15.37 12.16 8.00
C ILE A 48 -15.13 13.51 7.34
N ASP A 49 -14.51 14.46 8.05
CA ASP A 49 -14.18 15.80 7.54
C ASP A 49 -13.24 15.78 6.32
N GLY A 50 -12.49 14.70 6.15
CA GLY A 50 -11.68 14.44 4.96
C GLY A 50 -12.48 14.12 3.69
N PHE A 51 -13.73 13.65 3.80
CA PHE A 51 -14.52 13.19 2.65
C PHE A 51 -14.83 14.34 1.67
N GLU A 52 -14.81 14.01 0.38
CA GLU A 52 -14.99 14.94 -0.73
C GLU A 52 -16.39 14.88 -1.33
N PRO A 53 -16.84 15.96 -2.03
CA PRO A 53 -18.05 15.92 -2.82
C PRO A 53 -18.04 14.77 -3.85
N GLY A 54 -19.02 13.87 -3.77
CA GLY A 54 -19.12 12.68 -4.63
C GLY A 54 -18.72 11.38 -3.94
N ASP A 55 -18.12 11.46 -2.75
CA ASP A 55 -17.90 10.32 -1.88
C ASP A 55 -19.22 9.76 -1.33
N SER A 56 -19.15 8.50 -0.91
CA SER A 56 -20.26 7.75 -0.34
C SER A 56 -19.81 6.98 0.89
N PHE A 57 -20.61 7.01 1.94
CA PHE A 57 -20.25 6.51 3.25
C PHE A 57 -21.21 5.41 3.71
N TRP A 58 -20.68 4.28 4.18
CA TRP A 58 -21.46 3.26 4.87
C TRP A 58 -21.12 3.26 6.36
N ASP A 59 -22.15 3.32 7.20
CA ASP A 59 -22.06 3.35 8.66
C ASP A 59 -22.71 2.07 9.22
N ILE A 60 -21.89 1.05 9.54
CA ILE A 60 -22.34 -0.23 10.08
C ILE A 60 -22.30 -0.18 11.60
N GLY A 61 -23.46 -0.36 12.23
CA GLY A 61 -23.65 -0.08 13.66
C GLY A 61 -23.93 1.40 13.92
N ALA A 62 -24.69 2.03 13.03
CA ALA A 62 -24.93 3.48 13.04
C ALA A 62 -25.58 4.00 14.34
N ASN A 63 -26.14 3.12 15.17
CA ASN A 63 -26.83 3.45 16.41
C ASN A 63 -27.91 4.50 16.15
N VAL A 64 -27.89 5.62 16.87
CA VAL A 64 -28.83 6.72 16.67
C VAL A 64 -28.47 7.64 15.50
N GLY A 65 -27.38 7.37 14.79
CA GLY A 65 -27.02 8.01 13.52
C GLY A 65 -26.14 9.23 13.64
N ILE A 66 -25.32 9.36 14.68
CA ILE A 66 -24.52 10.56 14.92
C ILE A 66 -23.54 10.85 13.76
N TYR A 67 -22.83 9.82 13.28
CA TYR A 67 -21.90 9.93 12.15
C TYR A 67 -22.62 9.97 10.81
N SER A 68 -23.64 9.13 10.64
CA SER A 68 -24.47 9.13 9.44
C SER A 68 -25.10 10.49 9.13
N VAL A 69 -25.68 11.15 10.14
CA VAL A 69 -26.30 12.47 10.00
C VAL A 69 -25.24 13.55 9.79
N TYR A 70 -24.11 13.48 10.49
CA TYR A 70 -23.01 14.42 10.33
C TYR A 70 -22.41 14.39 8.91
N ALA A 71 -22.09 13.19 8.39
CA ALA A 71 -21.59 13.02 7.02
C ALA A 71 -22.60 13.55 5.98
N ALA A 72 -23.88 13.26 6.16
CA ALA A 72 -24.92 13.74 5.25
C ALA A 72 -25.16 15.25 5.33
N ALA A 73 -25.02 15.87 6.50
CA ALA A 73 -25.08 17.33 6.65
C ALA A 73 -23.94 18.04 5.90
N ARG A 74 -22.81 17.35 5.71
CA ARG A 74 -21.67 17.77 4.86
C ARG A 74 -21.88 17.48 3.38
N GLY A 75 -22.99 16.85 2.99
CA GLY A 75 -23.31 16.55 1.60
C GLY A 75 -22.81 15.19 1.10
N ILE A 76 -22.36 14.30 1.99
CA ILE A 76 -21.92 12.95 1.63
C ILE A 76 -23.11 12.00 1.56
N GLN A 77 -23.18 11.17 0.52
CA GLN A 77 -24.27 10.21 0.38
C GLN A 77 -24.03 9.02 1.32
N THR A 78 -24.96 8.74 2.23
CA THR A 78 -24.74 7.80 3.33
C THR A 78 -25.75 6.66 3.33
N THR A 79 -25.28 5.44 3.57
CA THR A 79 -26.13 4.28 3.91
C THR A 79 -25.84 3.85 5.34
N ALA A 80 -26.85 3.90 6.21
CA ALA A 80 -26.71 3.63 7.63
C ALA A 80 -27.37 2.29 7.97
N PHE A 81 -26.63 1.40 8.64
CA PHE A 81 -27.12 0.07 9.01
C PHE A 81 -27.21 -0.04 10.54
N GLU A 82 -28.43 -0.19 11.05
CA GLU A 82 -28.69 -0.33 12.49
C GLU A 82 -29.79 -1.39 12.74
N PRO A 83 -29.43 -2.59 13.24
CA PRO A 83 -30.40 -3.65 13.46
C PRO A 83 -31.27 -3.48 14.72
N HIS A 84 -30.81 -2.76 15.76
CA HIS A 84 -31.56 -2.56 17.00
C HIS A 84 -32.77 -1.64 16.74
N PHE A 85 -33.99 -2.15 16.87
CA PHE A 85 -35.20 -1.43 16.45
C PHE A 85 -35.38 -0.04 17.10
N ALA A 86 -35.03 0.10 18.39
CA ALA A 86 -35.15 1.38 19.11
C ALA A 86 -34.13 2.43 18.62
N ASN A 87 -32.87 2.03 18.40
CA ASN A 87 -31.83 2.88 17.81
C ASN A 87 -32.21 3.25 16.37
N TYR A 88 -32.64 2.28 15.57
CA TYR A 88 -33.09 2.48 14.19
C TYR A 88 -34.26 3.47 14.10
N HIS A 89 -35.21 3.40 15.04
CA HIS A 89 -36.29 4.38 15.14
C HIS A 89 -35.74 5.80 15.38
N GLN A 90 -34.82 6.00 16.32
CA GLN A 90 -34.24 7.32 16.57
C GLN A 90 -33.40 7.83 15.39
N LEU A 91 -32.62 6.95 14.76
CA LEU A 91 -31.91 7.25 13.50
C LEU A 91 -32.86 7.80 12.43
N CYS A 92 -33.99 7.12 12.18
CA CYS A 92 -34.98 7.56 11.19
C CYS A 92 -35.61 8.90 11.55
N VAL A 93 -35.93 9.13 12.83
CA VAL A 93 -36.48 10.40 13.31
C VAL A 93 -35.47 11.52 13.12
N THR A 94 -34.20 11.31 13.47
CA THR A 94 -33.15 12.33 13.29
C THR A 94 -32.92 12.66 11.82
N ILE A 95 -32.89 11.66 10.92
CA ILE A 95 -32.78 11.90 9.47
C ILE A 95 -33.94 12.77 8.96
N ALA A 96 -35.18 12.45 9.37
CA ALA A 96 -36.35 13.21 8.98
C ALA A 96 -36.32 14.65 9.53
N LEU A 97 -35.88 14.83 10.78
CA LEU A 97 -35.81 16.11 11.46
C LEU A 97 -34.83 17.08 10.77
N ASN A 98 -33.72 16.57 10.23
CA ASN A 98 -32.73 17.36 9.51
C ASN A 98 -33.02 17.49 8.00
N GLY A 99 -34.11 16.89 7.50
CA GLY A 99 -34.44 16.92 6.08
C GLY A 99 -33.45 16.15 5.19
N LEU A 100 -32.71 15.19 5.76
CA LEU A 100 -31.63 14.46 5.08
C LEU A 100 -32.09 13.17 4.38
N GLN A 101 -33.39 13.01 4.14
CA GLN A 101 -33.98 11.80 3.56
C GLN A 101 -33.44 11.44 2.16
N ASN A 102 -32.94 12.42 1.40
CA ASN A 102 -32.33 12.18 0.10
C ASN A 102 -30.83 11.85 0.18
N MET A 103 -30.22 12.06 1.36
CA MET A 103 -28.80 11.88 1.60
C MET A 103 -28.49 10.62 2.39
N VAL A 104 -29.35 10.27 3.37
CA VAL A 104 -29.18 9.07 4.21
C VAL A 104 -30.20 8.01 3.86
N THR A 105 -29.74 6.80 3.55
CA THR A 105 -30.57 5.60 3.40
C THR A 105 -30.42 4.72 4.65
N PRO A 106 -31.39 4.72 5.58
CA PRO A 106 -31.33 3.90 6.79
C PRO A 106 -31.89 2.50 6.54
N LEU A 107 -31.15 1.44 6.91
CA LEU A 107 -31.55 0.05 6.80
C LEU A 107 -31.48 -0.67 8.15
N CYS A 108 -32.59 -1.32 8.52
CA CYS A 108 -32.65 -2.14 9.73
C CYS A 108 -32.18 -3.57 9.38
N LEU A 109 -30.87 -3.76 9.37
CA LEU A 109 -30.18 -4.96 8.87
C LEU A 109 -28.91 -5.20 9.67
N ALA A 110 -28.56 -6.47 9.92
CA ALA A 110 -27.26 -6.86 10.47
C ALA A 110 -26.35 -7.42 9.36
N PHE A 111 -25.06 -7.12 9.44
CA PHE A 111 -24.04 -7.82 8.66
C PHE A 111 -23.41 -8.95 9.48
N ALA A 112 -22.98 -10.00 8.79
CA ALA A 112 -22.34 -11.20 9.34
C ALA A 112 -21.42 -11.83 8.28
N GLU A 113 -20.73 -12.92 8.63
CA GLU A 113 -19.84 -13.61 7.69
C GLU A 113 -20.58 -14.25 6.50
N ARG A 114 -21.85 -14.63 6.68
CA ARG A 114 -22.70 -15.28 5.66
C ARG A 114 -24.16 -14.89 5.86
N LYS A 115 -24.95 -14.94 4.78
CA LYS A 115 -26.43 -14.82 4.87
C LYS A 115 -27.00 -15.80 5.90
N SER A 116 -27.83 -15.29 6.80
CA SER A 116 -28.51 -16.09 7.81
C SER A 116 -29.78 -15.39 8.31
N VAL A 117 -30.62 -16.15 9.01
CA VAL A 117 -31.71 -15.59 9.82
C VAL A 117 -31.41 -16.01 11.25
N ALA A 118 -31.25 -15.03 12.14
CA ALA A 118 -30.89 -15.26 13.54
C ALA A 118 -31.51 -14.19 14.45
N GLU A 119 -31.14 -14.22 15.73
CA GLU A 119 -31.59 -13.27 16.74
C GLU A 119 -30.56 -12.14 16.86
N MET A 120 -31.04 -10.89 16.88
CA MET A 120 -30.32 -9.73 17.40
C MET A 120 -30.61 -9.66 18.90
N ASN A 121 -29.58 -9.94 19.72
CA ASN A 121 -29.64 -9.99 21.17
C ASN A 121 -29.39 -8.58 21.74
N LEU A 122 -30.43 -7.95 22.32
CA LEU A 122 -30.37 -6.57 22.80
C LEU A 122 -30.05 -6.53 24.30
N ALA A 123 -29.03 -5.76 24.69
CA ALA A 123 -28.67 -5.57 26.09
C ALA A 123 -29.69 -4.70 26.87
N SER A 124 -30.33 -3.73 26.20
CA SER A 124 -31.45 -2.95 26.73
C SER A 124 -32.45 -2.66 25.61
N LEU A 125 -33.63 -2.18 25.98
CA LEU A 125 -34.60 -1.57 25.07
C LEU A 125 -34.45 -0.04 25.01
N ASP A 126 -33.60 0.53 25.86
CA ASP A 126 -33.33 1.96 25.90
C ASP A 126 -32.61 2.43 24.63
N ILE A 127 -33.01 3.60 24.14
CA ILE A 127 -32.43 4.16 22.93
C ILE A 127 -31.00 4.67 23.19
N GLY A 128 -30.08 4.38 22.28
CA GLY A 128 -28.65 4.72 22.37
C GLY A 128 -27.79 3.64 23.02
N THR A 129 -28.40 2.52 23.40
CA THR A 129 -27.71 1.38 24.01
C THR A 129 -26.79 0.69 23.00
N SER A 130 -25.61 0.27 23.47
CA SER A 130 -24.64 -0.59 22.79
C SER A 130 -24.59 -1.98 23.47
N MET A 131 -23.56 -2.79 23.23
CA MET A 131 -23.41 -4.16 23.75
C MET A 131 -24.49 -5.13 23.23
N SER A 132 -24.96 -4.94 21.99
CA SER A 132 -25.96 -5.80 21.37
C SER A 132 -25.35 -6.57 20.20
N ASN A 133 -25.63 -7.86 20.10
CA ASN A 133 -24.92 -8.77 19.19
C ASN A 133 -25.88 -9.58 18.30
N PHE A 134 -25.49 -9.81 17.04
CA PHE A 134 -26.23 -10.63 16.09
C PHE A 134 -25.74 -12.09 16.10
N GLY A 135 -26.64 -13.02 16.37
CA GLY A 135 -26.37 -14.45 16.40
C GLY A 135 -26.25 -14.98 17.82
N GLU A 136 -25.13 -14.71 18.49
CA GLU A 136 -24.85 -15.22 19.83
C GLU A 136 -25.10 -14.15 20.91
N ALA A 137 -25.49 -14.56 22.12
CA ALA A 137 -25.73 -13.65 23.25
C ALA A 137 -24.43 -13.36 24.01
N LEU A 138 -23.44 -12.84 23.29
CA LEU A 138 -22.13 -12.47 23.81
C LEU A 138 -21.96 -10.95 23.78
N ASP A 139 -21.34 -10.38 24.79
CA ASP A 139 -20.92 -8.99 24.78
C ASP A 139 -19.71 -8.79 23.85
N PHE A 140 -19.26 -7.54 23.71
CA PHE A 140 -18.12 -7.18 22.86
C PHE A 140 -16.81 -7.89 23.25
N ARG A 141 -16.70 -8.45 24.47
CA ARG A 141 -15.54 -9.24 24.94
C ARG A 141 -15.78 -10.75 24.88
N GLY A 142 -16.83 -11.19 24.20
CA GLY A 142 -17.18 -12.60 24.09
C GLY A 142 -17.73 -13.22 25.39
N GLN A 143 -18.11 -12.41 26.39
CA GLN A 143 -18.73 -12.92 27.61
C GLN A 143 -20.23 -13.10 27.43
N PRO A 144 -20.84 -14.19 27.92
CA PRO A 144 -22.28 -14.36 27.86
C PRO A 144 -23.03 -13.29 28.65
N PHE A 145 -24.10 -12.76 28.07
CA PHE A 145 -25.05 -11.90 28.78
C PHE A 145 -26.49 -12.41 28.58
N GLU A 146 -27.39 -12.01 29.48
CA GLU A 146 -28.82 -12.29 29.32
C GLU A 146 -29.48 -11.15 28.54
N PRO A 147 -29.98 -11.38 27.31
CA PRO A 147 -30.58 -10.32 26.52
C PRO A 147 -31.87 -9.80 27.15
N ALA A 148 -32.03 -8.47 27.24
CA ALA A 148 -33.29 -7.85 27.63
C ALA A 148 -34.40 -8.14 26.60
N PHE A 149 -34.02 -8.32 25.33
CA PHE A 149 -34.91 -8.69 24.25
C PHE A 149 -34.16 -9.40 23.12
N ARG A 150 -34.86 -10.30 22.41
CA ARG A 150 -34.35 -10.96 21.20
C ARG A 150 -35.21 -10.58 20.00
N GLN A 151 -34.61 -9.85 19.07
CA GLN A 151 -35.27 -9.39 17.85
C GLN A 151 -34.90 -10.32 16.70
N GLY A 152 -35.89 -10.86 15.97
CA GLY A 152 -35.60 -11.61 14.74
C GLY A 152 -34.96 -10.70 13.69
N MET A 153 -33.86 -11.14 13.07
CA MET A 153 -33.08 -10.34 12.14
C MET A 153 -32.54 -11.18 10.98
N VAL A 154 -32.49 -10.57 9.80
CA VAL A 154 -31.79 -11.13 8.64
C VAL A 154 -30.36 -10.62 8.66
N GLY A 155 -29.42 -11.55 8.71
CA GLY A 155 -27.99 -11.30 8.56
C GLY A 155 -27.59 -11.46 7.10
N TYR A 156 -26.74 -10.56 6.62
CA TYR A 156 -26.15 -10.63 5.28
C TYR A 156 -24.62 -10.62 5.38
N ASP A 157 -23.95 -11.31 4.45
CA ASP A 157 -22.58 -10.92 4.10
C ASP A 157 -22.63 -9.72 3.15
N ILE A 158 -21.65 -8.82 3.29
CA ILE A 158 -21.59 -7.55 2.56
C ILE A 158 -21.53 -7.78 1.04
N ASP A 159 -20.72 -8.74 0.60
CA ASP A 159 -20.54 -9.04 -0.83
C ASP A 159 -21.85 -9.47 -1.49
N SER A 160 -22.61 -10.33 -0.82
CA SER A 160 -23.91 -10.75 -1.33
C SER A 160 -24.97 -9.68 -1.19
N PHE A 161 -24.92 -8.81 -0.18
CA PHE A 161 -25.85 -7.67 -0.08
C PHE A 161 -25.69 -6.71 -1.26
N ILE A 162 -24.43 -6.37 -1.59
CA ILE A 162 -24.10 -5.58 -2.79
C ILE A 162 -24.64 -6.24 -4.06
N THR A 163 -24.40 -7.55 -4.19
CA THR A 163 -24.81 -8.34 -5.37
C THR A 163 -26.33 -8.43 -5.50
N ASP A 164 -27.04 -8.80 -4.43
CA ASP A 164 -28.49 -9.05 -4.44
C ASP A 164 -29.30 -7.77 -4.71
N PHE A 165 -28.87 -6.64 -4.14
CA PHE A 165 -29.62 -5.38 -4.20
C PHE A 165 -29.05 -4.39 -5.21
N GLY A 166 -27.92 -4.70 -5.87
CA GLY A 166 -27.29 -3.84 -6.87
C GLY A 166 -26.82 -2.50 -6.30
N ILE A 167 -26.46 -2.46 -5.02
CA ILE A 167 -26.01 -1.24 -4.35
C ILE A 167 -24.54 -1.00 -4.69
N LYS A 168 -24.16 0.25 -4.91
CA LYS A 168 -22.77 0.62 -5.19
C LYS A 168 -21.91 0.43 -3.94
N VAL A 169 -20.69 -0.06 -4.14
CA VAL A 169 -19.64 -0.05 -3.12
C VAL A 169 -19.43 1.39 -2.62
N PRO A 170 -19.33 1.63 -1.30
CA PRO A 170 -19.04 2.97 -0.78
C PRO A 170 -17.57 3.36 -1.03
N THR A 171 -17.26 4.65 -0.87
CA THR A 171 -15.85 5.10 -0.81
C THR A 171 -15.29 5.00 0.59
N HIS A 172 -16.13 5.11 1.62
CA HIS A 172 -15.74 5.01 3.03
C HIS A 172 -16.66 4.06 3.79
N LEU A 173 -16.07 3.24 4.66
CA LEU A 173 -16.80 2.26 5.47
C LEU A 173 -16.44 2.44 6.94
N LYS A 174 -17.45 2.59 7.81
CA LYS A 174 -17.31 2.48 9.26
C LYS A 174 -17.92 1.17 9.74
N ILE A 175 -17.23 0.47 10.64
CA ILE A 175 -17.72 -0.71 11.35
C ILE A 175 -17.51 -0.49 12.84
N ASP A 176 -18.61 -0.38 13.59
CA ASP A 176 -18.61 -0.18 15.04
C ASP A 176 -19.79 -0.98 15.59
N VAL A 177 -19.51 -2.24 15.87
CA VAL A 177 -20.50 -3.25 16.27
C VAL A 177 -19.90 -4.06 17.40
N ASP A 178 -20.73 -4.61 18.28
CA ASP A 178 -20.23 -5.27 19.47
C ASP A 178 -19.77 -6.72 19.19
N GLY A 179 -18.50 -6.93 18.83
CA GLY A 179 -17.83 -8.25 18.86
C GLY A 179 -18.00 -9.17 17.65
N ILE A 180 -18.43 -8.64 16.49
CA ILE A 180 -18.57 -9.40 15.22
C ILE A 180 -17.88 -8.71 14.03
N GLU A 181 -16.91 -7.84 14.29
CA GLU A 181 -16.13 -7.07 13.33
C GLU A 181 -15.38 -7.99 12.36
N LEU A 182 -14.60 -8.95 12.88
CA LEU A 182 -13.87 -9.91 12.06
C LEU A 182 -14.79 -10.80 11.19
N PRO A 183 -15.89 -11.38 11.72
CA PRO A 183 -16.92 -12.02 10.89
C PRO A 183 -17.44 -11.14 9.75
N ILE A 184 -17.75 -9.86 9.99
CA ILE A 184 -18.23 -8.94 8.95
C ILE A 184 -17.15 -8.73 7.88
N ILE A 185 -15.90 -8.48 8.30
CA ILE A 185 -14.74 -8.32 7.39
C ILE A 185 -14.54 -9.56 6.52
N ARG A 186 -14.67 -10.77 7.08
CA ARG A 186 -14.61 -12.03 6.32
C ARG A 186 -15.71 -12.16 5.27
N GLY A 187 -16.90 -11.59 5.52
CA GLY A 187 -18.03 -11.53 4.60
C GLY A 187 -17.99 -10.39 3.57
N ALA A 188 -16.91 -9.60 3.54
CA ALA A 188 -16.82 -8.37 2.74
C ALA A 188 -15.66 -8.37 1.73
N ARG A 189 -15.05 -9.51 1.45
CA ARG A 189 -13.77 -9.60 0.70
C ARG A 189 -13.80 -8.88 -0.65
N LYS A 190 -14.89 -9.00 -1.43
CA LYS A 190 -15.00 -8.33 -2.74
C LYS A 190 -15.19 -6.83 -2.57
N MET A 191 -15.98 -6.38 -1.59
CA MET A 191 -16.11 -4.95 -1.29
C MET A 191 -14.78 -4.36 -0.84
N LEU A 192 -14.05 -5.05 0.04
CA LEU A 192 -12.76 -4.60 0.57
C LEU A 192 -11.70 -4.49 -0.53
N ALA A 193 -11.67 -5.43 -1.47
CA ALA A 193 -10.77 -5.40 -2.62
C ALA A 193 -11.21 -4.40 -3.72
N ASN A 194 -12.41 -3.82 -3.62
CA ASN A 194 -12.91 -2.91 -4.64
C ASN A 194 -12.21 -1.55 -4.51
N GLU A 195 -11.57 -1.10 -5.59
CA GLU A 195 -10.84 0.17 -5.64
C GLU A 195 -11.71 1.38 -5.30
N ARG A 196 -13.04 1.30 -5.46
CA ARG A 196 -13.92 2.39 -5.03
C ARG A 196 -13.84 2.63 -3.53
N LEU A 197 -13.67 1.58 -2.72
CA LEU A 197 -13.49 1.70 -1.28
C LEU A 197 -12.08 2.23 -0.99
N GLN A 198 -12.00 3.45 -0.46
CA GLN A 198 -10.77 4.17 -0.17
C GLN A 198 -10.34 4.02 1.29
N SER A 199 -11.29 3.99 2.24
CA SER A 199 -10.95 3.77 3.65
C SER A 199 -11.97 3.00 4.46
N VAL A 200 -11.46 2.37 5.51
CA VAL A 200 -12.21 1.63 6.52
C VAL A 200 -11.82 2.14 7.90
N SER A 201 -12.80 2.63 8.66
CA SER A 201 -12.68 2.86 10.10
C SER A 201 -13.38 1.72 10.84
N ILE A 202 -12.68 1.03 11.73
CA ILE A 202 -13.21 -0.13 12.45
C ILE A 202 -12.84 -0.07 13.93
N GLU A 203 -13.84 -0.17 14.82
CA GLU A 203 -13.61 -0.24 16.27
C GLU A 203 -13.17 -1.66 16.62
N LEU A 204 -12.04 -1.82 17.29
CA LEU A 204 -11.49 -3.14 17.68
C LEU A 204 -10.98 -3.11 19.12
N ILE A 205 -10.92 -4.28 19.74
CA ILE A 205 -10.25 -4.46 21.03
C ILE A 205 -8.77 -4.70 20.77
N ASP A 206 -7.93 -3.71 21.02
CA ASP A 206 -6.49 -3.74 20.72
C ASP A 206 -5.75 -4.89 21.42
N THR A 207 -6.22 -5.31 22.59
CA THR A 207 -5.64 -6.46 23.31
C THR A 207 -6.13 -7.82 22.80
N ASP A 208 -7.15 -7.86 21.94
CA ASP A 208 -7.57 -9.08 21.24
C ASP A 208 -6.70 -9.29 19.99
N VAL A 209 -5.54 -9.90 20.22
CA VAL A 209 -4.52 -10.10 19.19
C VAL A 209 -5.05 -10.92 18.00
N GLU A 210 -5.94 -11.89 18.23
CA GLU A 210 -6.49 -12.72 17.15
C GLU A 210 -7.46 -11.93 16.27
N GLN A 211 -8.33 -11.11 16.89
CA GLN A 211 -9.23 -10.22 16.16
C GLN A 211 -8.43 -9.20 15.33
N VAL A 212 -7.50 -8.50 15.97
CA VAL A 212 -6.70 -7.45 15.32
C VAL A 212 -5.85 -8.02 14.19
N ALA A 213 -5.17 -9.15 14.40
CA ALA A 213 -4.36 -9.78 13.37
C ALA A 213 -5.22 -10.23 12.17
N GLY A 214 -6.36 -10.89 12.44
CA GLY A 214 -7.25 -11.36 11.38
C GLY A 214 -7.89 -10.23 10.57
N VAL A 215 -8.28 -9.12 11.22
CA VAL A 215 -8.81 -7.94 10.52
C VAL A 215 -7.72 -7.28 9.68
N THR A 216 -6.55 -7.05 10.29
CA THR A 216 -5.41 -6.39 9.62
C THR A 216 -4.96 -7.19 8.41
N GLU A 217 -4.80 -8.51 8.53
CA GLU A 217 -4.41 -9.39 7.42
C GLU A 217 -5.38 -9.27 6.22
N ILE A 218 -6.69 -9.27 6.48
CA ILE A 218 -7.69 -9.18 5.42
C ILE A 218 -7.70 -7.79 4.77
N LEU A 219 -7.59 -6.72 5.56
CA LEU A 219 -7.60 -5.35 5.05
C LEU A 219 -6.33 -5.02 4.26
N GLU A 220 -5.16 -5.35 4.81
CA GLU A 220 -3.87 -5.18 4.13
C GLU A 220 -3.82 -6.02 2.84
N GLY A 221 -4.29 -7.27 2.89
CA GLY A 221 -4.42 -8.13 1.72
C GLY A 221 -5.39 -7.61 0.66
N ALA A 222 -6.32 -6.72 1.03
CA ALA A 222 -7.22 -6.02 0.13
C ALA A 222 -6.67 -4.66 -0.36
N GLY A 223 -5.43 -4.32 0.02
CA GLY A 223 -4.76 -3.06 -0.30
C GLY A 223 -5.27 -1.88 0.52
N LEU A 224 -5.87 -2.10 1.69
CA LEU A 224 -6.24 -1.07 2.65
C LEU A 224 -5.19 -1.09 3.78
N HIS A 225 -4.33 -0.08 3.78
CA HIS A 225 -3.16 -0.04 4.65
C HIS A 225 -3.48 0.63 5.99
N PHE A 226 -2.95 0.07 7.07
CA PHE A 226 -3.10 0.62 8.41
C PHE A 226 -2.52 2.04 8.48
N VAL A 227 -3.30 2.95 9.06
CA VAL A 227 -2.93 4.37 9.22
C VAL A 227 -2.63 4.65 10.69
N HIS A 228 -3.63 4.44 11.54
CA HIS A 228 -3.51 4.66 12.97
C HIS A 228 -4.61 3.92 13.74
N LYS A 229 -4.42 3.83 15.06
CA LYS A 229 -5.47 3.48 16.03
C LYS A 229 -5.55 4.59 17.07
N LYS A 230 -6.75 5.07 17.36
CA LYS A 230 -6.96 6.19 18.29
C LYS A 230 -8.21 5.96 19.13
N GLN A 231 -8.24 6.59 20.29
CA GLN A 231 -9.42 6.75 21.15
C GLN A 231 -9.19 8.02 21.97
N ASN A 232 -10.28 8.74 22.29
CA ASN A 232 -10.18 9.79 23.30
C ASN A 232 -10.11 9.19 24.71
N ALA A 233 -8.93 9.28 25.33
CA ALA A 233 -8.69 8.79 26.69
C ALA A 233 -9.62 9.41 27.75
N ALA A 234 -10.22 10.58 27.51
CA ALA A 234 -11.18 11.19 28.42
C ALA A 234 -12.50 10.41 28.52
N PHE A 235 -12.84 9.61 27.50
CA PHE A 235 -14.05 8.79 27.45
C PHE A 235 -13.78 7.30 27.70
N ALA A 236 -12.51 6.92 27.81
CA ALA A 236 -12.10 5.56 28.12
C ALA A 236 -12.48 5.17 29.56
N THR A 237 -13.18 4.04 29.71
CA THR A 237 -13.38 3.39 31.00
C THR A 237 -12.37 2.26 31.19
N PRO A 238 -12.16 1.74 32.42
CA PRO A 238 -11.30 0.57 32.62
C PRO A 238 -11.68 -0.66 31.76
N GLN A 239 -12.94 -0.74 31.32
CA GLN A 239 -13.46 -1.81 30.47
C GLN A 239 -13.39 -1.50 28.97
N THR A 240 -13.02 -0.28 28.58
CA THR A 240 -13.01 0.16 27.16
C THR A 240 -11.72 0.88 26.77
N SER A 241 -10.72 0.97 27.65
CA SER A 241 -9.45 1.66 27.39
C SER A 241 -8.58 1.03 26.31
N ASP A 242 -8.89 -0.21 25.93
CA ASP A 242 -8.31 -1.00 24.86
C ASP A 242 -9.22 -1.05 23.62
N VAL A 243 -10.40 -0.42 23.65
CA VAL A 243 -11.31 -0.35 22.51
C VAL A 243 -10.95 0.90 21.71
N LEU A 244 -10.39 0.73 20.51
CA LEU A 244 -9.83 1.81 19.71
C LEU A 244 -10.45 1.82 18.31
N ASN A 245 -10.53 3.00 17.69
CA ASN A 245 -10.86 3.15 16.27
C ASN A 245 -9.60 2.98 15.42
N PHE A 246 -9.53 1.89 14.67
CA PHE A 246 -8.49 1.63 13.69
C PHE A 246 -8.90 2.21 12.34
N LEU A 247 -8.00 2.98 11.73
CA LEU A 247 -8.19 3.54 10.40
C LEU A 247 -7.27 2.84 9.42
N PHE A 248 -7.84 2.39 8.30
CA PHE A 248 -7.14 1.86 7.15
C PHE A 248 -7.49 2.69 5.92
N HIS A 249 -6.51 2.95 5.05
CA HIS A 249 -6.71 3.69 3.81
C HIS A 249 -5.94 3.05 2.67
N ARG A 250 -6.53 3.03 1.47
CA ARG A 250 -5.95 2.43 0.27
C ARG A 250 -4.69 3.15 -0.20
N ASP A 251 -4.68 4.45 0.01
CA ASP A 251 -3.55 5.32 -0.25
C ASP A 251 -3.39 6.30 0.92
N PRO A 252 -2.70 5.93 2.01
CA PRO A 252 -2.59 6.78 3.20
C PRO A 252 -2.10 8.20 2.92
N SER A 253 -1.36 8.42 1.82
CA SER A 253 -0.92 9.76 1.40
C SER A 253 -2.07 10.70 1.03
N LYS A 254 -3.20 10.14 0.57
CA LYS A 254 -4.41 10.90 0.18
C LYS A 254 -5.31 11.28 1.34
N LEU A 255 -5.06 10.77 2.55
CA LEU A 255 -5.78 11.25 3.72
C LEU A 255 -5.44 12.73 3.91
N LYS A 256 -6.46 13.58 3.77
CA LYS A 256 -6.34 14.98 4.17
C LYS A 256 -5.89 14.99 5.62
N ARG A 257 -4.66 15.46 5.86
CA ARG A 257 -4.20 15.73 7.22
C ARG A 257 -5.22 16.66 7.86
N PRO A 258 -5.57 16.42 9.14
CA PRO A 258 -6.57 17.23 9.80
C PRO A 258 -6.24 18.70 9.57
N VAL A 259 -7.18 19.43 8.97
CA VAL A 259 -7.26 20.86 9.19
C VAL A 259 -7.51 20.94 10.68
N SER A 260 -6.45 21.19 11.44
CA SER A 260 -6.55 21.32 12.88
C SER A 260 -7.71 22.26 13.15
N ALA A 261 -8.61 21.83 14.05
CA ALA A 261 -9.60 22.69 14.65
C ALA A 261 -8.96 24.06 14.87
N THR A 262 -9.58 25.12 14.32
CA THR A 262 -9.27 26.55 14.46
C THR A 262 -7.85 26.84 14.95
N PRO A 263 -6.97 27.51 14.18
CA PRO A 263 -5.60 27.77 14.60
C PRO A 263 -5.60 28.33 16.03
N SER A 264 -5.29 27.49 17.00
CA SER A 264 -4.60 27.94 18.19
C SER A 264 -3.26 28.37 17.61
N GLU A 265 -3.08 29.68 17.50
CA GLU A 265 -1.86 30.39 17.12
C GLU A 265 -0.59 29.50 17.24
N GLU A 266 -0.30 28.70 16.22
CA GLU A 266 0.98 28.04 16.05
C GLU A 266 1.56 28.64 14.79
N GLU A 267 2.46 29.59 15.02
CA GLU A 267 3.17 30.37 14.01
C GLU A 267 3.77 29.46 12.93
N ASP A 268 3.62 29.84 11.66
CA ASP A 268 4.40 29.24 10.55
C ASP A 268 5.89 29.31 10.91
N VAL A 269 6.49 28.17 11.27
CA VAL A 269 7.91 28.09 11.63
C VAL A 269 8.74 28.21 10.36
N THR A 270 9.49 29.31 10.24
CA THR A 270 10.37 29.59 9.11
C THR A 270 11.59 28.65 9.07
N THR A 271 12.21 28.49 7.88
CA THR A 271 13.46 27.73 7.72
C THR A 271 14.56 28.24 8.65
N ASP A 272 14.68 29.56 8.82
CA ASP A 272 15.63 30.18 9.74
C ASP A 272 15.39 29.74 11.19
N GLN A 273 14.14 29.71 11.66
CA GLN A 273 13.81 29.23 13.02
C GLN A 273 14.13 27.75 13.21
N LEU A 274 13.97 26.92 12.17
CA LEU A 274 14.37 25.50 12.21
C LEU A 274 15.88 25.35 12.30
N VAL A 275 16.63 26.12 11.51
CA VAL A 275 18.10 26.15 11.57
C VAL A 275 18.57 26.59 12.95
N GLU A 276 18.04 27.70 13.49
CA GLU A 276 18.37 28.19 14.82
C GLU A 276 18.11 27.14 15.91
N ARG A 277 16.98 26.44 15.81
CA ARG A 277 16.65 25.35 16.75
C ARG A 277 17.66 24.22 16.67
N ILE A 278 17.97 23.71 15.47
CA ILE A 278 18.96 22.63 15.30
C ILE A 278 20.33 23.06 15.85
N VAL A 279 20.76 24.28 15.53
CA VAL A 279 22.00 24.88 16.04
C VAL A 279 21.99 24.95 17.57
N ALA A 280 20.89 25.38 18.18
CA ALA A 280 20.73 25.44 19.64
C ALA A 280 20.77 24.04 20.28
N ARG A 281 20.13 23.04 19.66
CA ARG A 281 20.18 21.64 20.12
C ARG A 281 21.62 21.10 20.08
N ILE A 282 22.34 21.28 18.97
CA ILE A 282 23.77 20.91 18.85
C ILE A 282 24.61 21.63 19.91
N GLY A 283 24.41 22.95 20.07
CA GLY A 283 25.14 23.76 21.02
C GLY A 283 24.95 23.30 22.47
N SER A 284 23.72 22.97 22.85
CA SER A 284 23.34 22.56 24.22
C SER A 284 23.65 21.11 24.57
N ALA A 285 23.79 20.21 23.59
CA ALA A 285 23.99 18.78 23.83
C ALA A 285 25.26 18.49 24.65
N THR A 286 25.23 17.56 25.60
CA THR A 286 26.47 17.18 26.30
C THR A 286 27.33 16.30 25.39
N VAL A 287 28.63 16.60 25.28
CA VAL A 287 29.58 15.75 24.56
C VAL A 287 29.89 14.52 25.42
N ASP A 288 29.60 13.35 24.89
CA ASP A 288 30.08 12.08 25.41
C ASP A 288 31.45 11.78 24.79
N PRO A 289 32.53 11.68 25.59
CA PRO A 289 33.87 11.45 25.05
C PRO A 289 34.08 10.01 24.57
N MET A 290 33.22 9.05 24.94
CA MET A 290 33.42 7.63 24.65
C MET A 290 32.37 7.06 23.68
N PRO A 291 32.77 6.14 22.77
CA PRO A 291 34.14 5.71 22.44
C PRO A 291 34.95 6.75 21.64
N CYS A 292 34.26 7.70 21.02
CA CYS A 292 34.81 8.91 20.43
C CYS A 292 33.87 10.07 20.79
N GLU A 293 34.33 11.32 20.66
CA GLU A 293 33.46 12.47 20.92
C GLU A 293 32.19 12.40 20.06
N ASN A 294 31.05 12.29 20.74
CA ASN A 294 29.74 12.23 20.11
C ASN A 294 28.70 12.94 20.98
N ILE A 295 27.56 13.28 20.37
CA ILE A 295 26.41 13.86 21.05
C ILE A 295 25.16 13.08 20.66
N PHE A 296 24.22 12.99 21.59
CA PHE A 296 22.86 12.51 21.35
C PHE A 296 21.88 13.61 21.77
N MET A 297 20.87 13.85 20.95
CA MET A 297 19.93 14.95 21.07
C MET A 297 18.53 14.45 20.80
N GLU A 298 17.58 14.93 21.57
CA GLU A 298 16.15 14.68 21.38
C GLU A 298 15.45 16.01 21.06
N ASP A 299 14.23 15.92 20.51
CA ASP A 299 13.40 17.08 20.19
C ASP A 299 14.08 18.07 19.22
N MET A 300 14.64 17.52 18.14
CA MET A 300 15.43 18.26 17.15
C MET A 300 14.60 19.27 16.35
N LEU A 301 13.41 18.85 15.89
CA LEU A 301 12.46 19.67 15.13
C LEU A 301 11.22 19.97 15.99
N PRO A 302 10.44 21.01 15.70
CA PRO A 302 9.09 21.15 16.28
C PRO A 302 8.25 19.92 15.99
N ALA A 303 7.39 19.50 16.92
CA ALA A 303 6.60 18.27 16.78
C ALA A 303 5.69 18.28 15.52
N ALA A 304 5.18 19.44 15.12
CA ALA A 304 4.43 19.60 13.88
C ALA A 304 5.30 19.33 12.63
N VAL A 305 6.49 19.92 12.57
CA VAL A 305 7.43 19.75 11.46
C VAL A 305 7.98 18.32 11.40
N TYR A 306 8.22 17.68 12.56
CA TYR A 306 8.64 16.28 12.59
C TYR A 306 7.56 15.35 12.04
N ARG A 307 6.29 15.55 12.43
CA ARG A 307 5.16 14.81 11.87
C ARG A 307 5.05 15.03 10.36
N GLU A 308 5.13 16.29 9.92
CA GLU A 308 5.10 16.62 8.50
C GLU A 308 6.25 15.97 7.72
N LEU A 309 7.46 15.90 8.30
CA LEU A 309 8.59 15.21 7.70
C LEU A 309 8.33 13.71 7.53
N LEU A 310 7.79 13.04 8.56
CA LEU A 310 7.47 11.61 8.49
C LEU A 310 6.39 11.32 7.44
N ASP A 311 5.33 12.14 7.43
CA ASP A 311 4.20 11.96 6.54
C ASP A 311 4.53 12.27 5.07
N ARG A 312 5.65 12.97 4.79
CA ARG A 312 6.14 13.30 3.44
C ARG A 312 7.37 12.50 3.03
N LEU A 313 7.68 11.39 3.72
CA LEU A 313 8.82 10.56 3.35
C LEU A 313 8.64 10.00 1.91
N PRO A 314 9.65 10.12 1.03
CA PRO A 314 9.58 9.63 -0.35
C PRO A 314 9.26 8.13 -0.44
N ASN A 315 8.53 7.73 -1.47
CA ASN A 315 8.25 6.32 -1.79
C ASN A 315 9.51 5.61 -2.35
N ASP A 316 9.55 4.27 -2.30
CA ASP A 316 10.72 3.48 -2.71
C ASP A 316 11.18 3.78 -4.15
N GLU A 317 10.26 4.10 -5.07
CA GLU A 317 10.57 4.48 -6.45
C GLU A 317 11.47 5.72 -6.58
N ALA A 318 11.40 6.61 -5.58
CA ALA A 318 12.21 7.82 -5.54
C ALA A 318 13.63 7.56 -5.04
N LEU A 319 13.93 6.39 -4.44
CA LEU A 319 15.23 6.08 -3.85
C LEU A 319 16.05 5.14 -4.76
N ASP A 320 17.38 5.31 -4.72
CA ASP A 320 18.33 4.45 -5.43
C ASP A 320 18.82 3.32 -4.51
N PRO A 321 18.87 2.06 -5.00
CA PRO A 321 19.45 0.96 -4.24
C PRO A 321 20.96 1.13 -4.08
N ILE A 322 21.50 0.69 -2.94
CA ILE A 322 22.95 0.63 -2.71
C ILE A 322 23.46 -0.79 -2.95
N ASP A 323 24.36 -0.94 -3.91
CA ASP A 323 25.11 -2.18 -4.12
C ASP A 323 26.33 -2.22 -3.17
N HIS A 324 26.11 -2.68 -1.93
CA HIS A 324 27.15 -2.88 -0.92
C HIS A 324 26.99 -4.25 -0.23
N PRO A 325 28.08 -5.00 0.05
CA PRO A 325 28.00 -6.33 0.65
C PRO A 325 27.25 -6.38 1.99
N ASP A 326 27.33 -5.32 2.79
CA ASP A 326 26.56 -5.22 4.05
C ASP A 326 25.09 -4.80 3.84
N ALA A 327 24.77 -4.22 2.68
CA ALA A 327 23.40 -3.83 2.28
C ALA A 327 22.75 -4.87 1.35
N MET A 328 23.20 -6.12 1.43
CA MET A 328 22.66 -7.24 0.68
C MET A 328 22.47 -8.44 1.61
N THR A 329 21.31 -9.09 1.51
CA THR A 329 21.09 -10.39 2.15
C THR A 329 21.82 -11.50 1.40
N ALA A 330 21.95 -12.67 2.04
CA ALA A 330 22.67 -13.82 1.48
C ALA A 330 22.08 -14.36 0.15
N ASP A 331 20.79 -14.10 -0.11
CA ASP A 331 20.07 -14.40 -1.35
C ASP A 331 20.20 -13.30 -2.42
N GLY A 332 20.96 -12.25 -2.15
CA GLY A 332 21.25 -11.17 -3.10
C GLY A 332 20.24 -10.02 -3.12
N ARG A 333 19.23 -10.02 -2.24
CA ARG A 333 18.28 -8.89 -2.13
C ARG A 333 18.96 -7.67 -1.50
N ARG A 334 18.75 -6.49 -2.10
CA ARG A 334 19.22 -5.19 -1.62
C ARG A 334 18.39 -4.74 -0.41
N THR A 335 19.05 -4.29 0.64
CA THR A 335 18.41 -3.93 1.91
C THR A 335 18.59 -2.47 2.30
N ARG A 336 19.35 -1.67 1.55
CA ARG A 336 19.47 -0.23 1.76
C ARG A 336 19.25 0.55 0.48
N TYR A 337 18.43 1.58 0.59
CA TYR A 337 18.16 2.55 -0.46
C TYR A 337 18.52 3.95 0.04
N LEU A 338 18.87 4.84 -0.87
CA LEU A 338 19.20 6.23 -0.56
C LEU A 338 18.50 7.22 -1.49
N LEU A 339 18.33 8.44 -1.01
CA LEU A 339 18.03 9.60 -1.84
C LEU A 339 18.93 10.74 -1.40
N ASP A 340 19.77 11.24 -2.30
CA ASP A 340 20.48 12.50 -2.09
C ASP A 340 19.45 13.62 -2.03
N LEU A 341 19.36 14.37 -0.93
CA LEU A 341 18.39 15.46 -0.78
C LEU A 341 18.98 16.75 -1.38
N THR A 342 18.81 16.91 -2.68
CA THR A 342 19.34 18.05 -3.44
C THR A 342 18.26 18.65 -4.32
N ARG A 343 18.46 19.87 -4.82
CA ARG A 343 17.53 20.45 -5.80
C ARG A 343 17.39 19.60 -7.07
N ALA A 344 18.41 18.81 -7.42
CA ALA A 344 18.39 17.94 -8.58
C ALA A 344 17.52 16.68 -8.37
N SER A 345 17.31 16.25 -7.12
CA SER A 345 16.46 15.11 -6.80
C SER A 345 15.01 15.49 -6.50
N LEU A 346 14.69 16.77 -6.27
CA LEU A 346 13.31 17.25 -6.08
C LEU A 346 12.32 16.72 -7.12
N PRO A 347 12.63 16.69 -8.44
CA PRO A 347 11.69 16.16 -9.43
C PRO A 347 11.36 14.68 -9.29
N ARG A 348 12.12 13.92 -8.48
CA ARG A 348 11.82 12.51 -8.16
C ARG A 348 10.76 12.37 -7.06
N LEU A 349 10.40 13.48 -6.40
CA LEU A 349 9.42 13.53 -5.32
C LEU A 349 8.06 13.97 -5.86
N ALA A 350 6.98 13.59 -5.15
CA ALA A 350 5.63 14.02 -5.47
C ALA A 350 5.56 15.56 -5.55
N GLU A 351 4.92 16.11 -6.58
CA GLU A 351 4.90 17.56 -6.84
C GLU A 351 4.39 18.37 -5.64
N GLU A 352 3.42 17.83 -4.89
CA GLU A 352 2.87 18.42 -3.67
C GLU A 352 3.82 18.45 -2.47
N ASP A 353 4.85 17.60 -2.47
CA ASP A 353 5.86 17.52 -1.41
C ASP A 353 7.14 18.29 -1.75
N GLN A 354 7.36 18.64 -3.03
CA GLN A 354 8.55 19.35 -3.47
C GLN A 354 8.82 20.67 -2.72
N PRO A 355 7.83 21.54 -2.43
CA PRO A 355 8.08 22.77 -1.67
C PRO A 355 8.57 22.51 -0.24
N PHE A 356 8.03 21.48 0.42
CA PHE A 356 8.45 21.10 1.76
C PHE A 356 9.89 20.56 1.73
N TRP A 357 10.20 19.66 0.81
CA TRP A 357 11.55 19.12 0.69
C TRP A 357 12.57 20.15 0.23
N GLU A 358 12.19 21.13 -0.59
CA GLU A 358 13.06 22.26 -0.94
C GLU A 358 13.42 23.07 0.32
N ALA A 359 12.45 23.38 1.16
CA ALA A 359 12.67 24.07 2.44
C ALA A 359 13.55 23.23 3.39
N MET A 360 13.32 21.92 3.50
CA MET A 360 14.15 21.05 4.33
C MET A 360 15.58 20.90 3.80
N ILE A 361 15.77 20.89 2.48
CA ILE A 361 17.11 20.92 1.86
C ILE A 361 17.83 22.23 2.25
N GLU A 362 17.13 23.37 2.19
CA GLU A 362 17.69 24.66 2.63
C GLU A 362 18.10 24.60 4.12
N VAL A 363 17.25 24.06 5.00
CA VAL A 363 17.56 23.88 6.42
C VAL A 363 18.79 22.98 6.60
N PHE A 364 18.80 21.80 6.00
CA PHE A 364 19.86 20.80 6.20
C PHE A 364 21.20 21.20 5.59
N THR A 365 21.19 22.06 4.57
CA THR A 365 22.41 22.59 3.94
C THR A 365 22.84 23.94 4.50
N ALA A 366 22.11 24.48 5.49
CA ALA A 366 22.42 25.76 6.10
C ALA A 366 23.84 25.78 6.70
N PRO A 367 24.71 26.74 6.32
CA PRO A 367 26.08 26.83 6.84
C PRO A 367 26.15 26.94 8.37
N ALA A 368 25.11 27.48 9.01
CA ALA A 368 25.01 27.58 10.46
C ALA A 368 25.07 26.21 11.16
N ILE A 369 24.49 25.16 10.57
CA ILE A 369 24.53 23.79 11.12
C ILE A 369 25.96 23.23 11.03
N ALA A 370 26.63 23.39 9.89
CA ALA A 370 28.03 22.99 9.73
C ALA A 370 28.94 23.72 10.74
N ASN A 371 28.75 25.03 10.91
CA ASN A 371 29.48 25.84 11.89
C ASN A 371 29.21 25.41 13.34
N ALA A 372 27.98 24.99 13.66
CA ALA A 372 27.63 24.47 14.97
C ALA A 372 28.35 23.15 15.25
N ILE A 373 28.39 22.21 14.29
CA ILE A 373 29.16 20.96 14.40
C ILE A 373 30.66 21.24 14.56
N VAL A 374 31.22 22.15 13.75
CA VAL A 374 32.63 22.56 13.85
C VAL A 374 32.95 23.15 15.22
N SER A 375 32.07 24.00 15.74
CA SER A 375 32.23 24.60 17.06
C SER A 375 32.11 23.57 18.17
N LYS A 376 31.17 22.62 18.05
CA LYS A 376 30.89 21.59 19.04
C LYS A 376 32.06 20.64 19.25
N PHE A 377 32.70 20.24 18.14
CA PHE A 377 33.82 19.30 18.13
C PHE A 377 35.15 19.97 17.79
N ALA A 378 35.27 21.28 18.06
CA ALA A 378 36.46 22.05 17.73
C ALA A 378 37.78 21.45 18.25
N PRO A 379 37.87 20.86 19.46
CA PRO A 379 39.10 20.22 19.93
C PRO A 379 39.55 19.08 19.01
N THR A 380 38.65 18.14 18.70
CA THR A 380 38.94 16.98 17.83
C THR A 380 39.25 17.41 16.39
N LEU A 381 38.50 18.37 15.85
CA LEU A 381 38.74 18.87 14.49
C LEU A 381 40.07 19.62 14.38
N ARG A 382 40.45 20.41 15.38
CA ARG A 382 41.78 21.08 15.40
C ARG A 382 42.92 20.07 15.55
N ALA A 383 42.72 19.00 16.31
CA ALA A 383 43.69 17.92 16.38
C ALA A 383 43.88 17.23 15.00
N ARG A 384 42.81 17.11 14.20
CA ARG A 384 42.84 16.49 12.87
C ARG A 384 43.36 17.41 11.76
N PHE A 385 43.00 18.69 11.77
CA PHE A 385 43.25 19.62 10.65
C PHE A 385 44.14 20.83 11.01
N GLY A 386 44.51 21.01 12.28
CA GLY A 386 45.25 22.17 12.78
C GLY A 386 44.33 23.34 13.17
N GLU A 387 44.94 24.49 13.50
CA GLU A 387 44.21 25.67 14.00
C GLU A 387 43.29 26.33 12.95
N THR A 388 43.62 26.18 11.66
CA THR A 388 42.78 26.67 10.56
C THR A 388 41.95 25.52 10.02
N LEU A 389 40.67 25.49 10.38
CA LEU A 389 39.76 24.42 9.96
C LEU A 389 39.28 24.63 8.52
N PRO A 390 39.11 23.55 7.74
CA PRO A 390 38.54 23.63 6.40
C PRO A 390 37.07 24.08 6.45
N GLU A 391 36.62 24.75 5.39
CA GLU A 391 35.20 25.01 5.19
C GLU A 391 34.49 23.67 4.93
N LEU A 392 33.43 23.41 5.70
CA LEU A 392 32.64 22.19 5.58
C LEU A 392 31.32 22.46 4.86
N VAL A 393 30.88 21.49 4.07
CA VAL A 393 29.56 21.47 3.46
C VAL A 393 28.81 20.22 3.89
N ALA A 394 27.51 20.36 4.15
CA ALA A 394 26.64 19.25 4.50
C ALA A 394 26.05 18.64 3.22
N VAL A 395 26.15 17.32 3.09
CA VAL A 395 25.45 16.55 2.07
C VAL A 395 24.35 15.75 2.78
N PRO A 396 23.08 16.19 2.70
CA PRO A 396 21.95 15.48 3.29
C PRO A 396 21.57 14.27 2.43
N ILE A 397 21.50 13.10 3.05
CA ILE A 397 21.09 11.85 2.39
C ILE A 397 20.00 11.21 3.24
N LEU A 398 18.85 10.93 2.64
CA LEU A 398 17.83 10.08 3.23
C LEU A 398 18.20 8.62 2.97
N TYR A 399 18.21 7.81 4.01
CA TYR A 399 18.40 6.37 3.93
C TYR A 399 17.16 5.62 4.38
N ARG A 400 16.83 4.56 3.65
CA ARG A 400 15.79 3.60 3.98
C ARG A 400 16.40 2.21 4.06
N ASP A 401 16.43 1.67 5.28
CA ASP A 401 16.95 0.34 5.57
C ASP A 401 15.78 -0.64 5.75
N HIS A 402 15.77 -1.75 4.99
CA HIS A 402 14.78 -2.82 5.06
C HIS A 402 15.25 -3.98 5.98
N PRO A 403 14.34 -4.86 6.43
CA PRO A 403 14.70 -6.11 7.12
C PRO A 403 15.83 -6.88 6.46
N GLY A 404 16.81 -7.29 7.26
CA GLY A 404 18.07 -7.90 6.82
C GLY A 404 19.19 -6.90 6.52
N TYR A 405 18.95 -5.59 6.58
CA TYR A 405 20.02 -4.61 6.52
C TYR A 405 20.91 -4.71 7.75
N ARG A 406 22.23 -4.62 7.54
CA ARG A 406 23.22 -4.39 8.59
C ARG A 406 24.32 -3.48 8.07
N ILE A 407 25.17 -2.98 8.95
CA ILE A 407 26.48 -2.48 8.53
C ILE A 407 27.50 -2.87 9.57
N GLY A 408 28.61 -3.48 9.11
CA GLY A 408 29.69 -3.93 9.98
C GLY A 408 30.34 -2.77 10.74
N ILE A 409 31.19 -3.12 11.71
CA ILE A 409 31.95 -2.13 12.49
C ILE A 409 32.93 -1.39 11.57
N HIS A 410 32.77 -0.09 11.44
CA HIS A 410 33.60 0.76 10.59
C HIS A 410 33.79 2.17 11.18
N PRO A 411 34.81 2.94 10.76
CA PRO A 411 35.08 4.27 11.28
C PRO A 411 34.62 5.38 10.31
N ASP A 412 33.65 5.09 9.44
CA ASP A 412 33.27 5.91 8.29
C ASP A 412 34.37 6.08 7.21
N ALA A 413 33.95 6.47 6.00
CA ALA A 413 34.87 6.67 4.86
C ALA A 413 35.88 7.82 5.13
N PRO A 414 37.14 7.71 4.69
CA PRO A 414 38.19 8.70 5.01
C PRO A 414 37.87 10.15 4.60
N GLY A 415 37.08 10.34 3.53
CA GLY A 415 36.67 11.65 3.04
C GLY A 415 35.65 12.37 3.93
N LYS A 416 35.00 11.66 4.86
CA LYS A 416 34.04 12.26 5.79
C LYS A 416 34.76 12.99 6.93
N VAL A 417 34.24 14.16 7.28
CA VAL A 417 34.72 14.95 8.41
C VAL A 417 33.89 14.65 9.66
N ALA A 418 32.57 14.76 9.55
CA ALA A 418 31.64 14.48 10.64
C ALA A 418 30.30 13.99 10.06
N THR A 419 29.48 13.40 10.93
CA THR A 419 28.15 12.93 10.59
C THR A 419 27.18 13.45 11.65
N LEU A 420 26.06 14.03 11.22
CA LEU A 420 24.87 14.32 12.05
C LEU A 420 23.71 13.53 11.47
N GLN A 421 23.17 12.58 12.22
CA GLN A 421 22.15 11.66 11.73
C GLN A 421 20.87 11.77 12.56
N PHE A 422 19.77 12.03 11.87
CA PHE A 422 18.42 12.10 12.40
C PHE A 422 17.73 10.74 12.31
N TYR A 423 17.02 10.37 13.37
CA TYR A 423 16.19 9.17 13.44
C TYR A 423 14.73 9.49 13.15
N LEU A 424 14.15 8.68 12.26
CA LEU A 424 12.80 8.89 11.72
C LEU A 424 11.81 7.75 12.02
N PRO A 425 11.75 7.17 13.24
CA PRO A 425 10.67 6.26 13.58
C PRO A 425 9.37 7.02 13.88
N GLN A 426 8.24 6.37 13.65
CA GLN A 426 6.92 6.91 14.01
C GLN A 426 6.71 6.94 15.54
N ASP A 427 7.24 5.95 16.24
CA ASP A 427 7.09 5.75 17.68
C ASP A 427 8.29 4.99 18.28
N ASP A 428 8.21 4.64 19.55
CA ASP A 428 9.29 3.96 20.28
C ASP A 428 9.31 2.42 20.06
N SER A 429 8.47 1.85 19.18
CA SER A 429 8.37 0.40 18.99
C SER A 429 9.68 -0.25 18.54
N GLN A 430 10.54 0.51 17.85
CA GLN A 430 11.81 0.04 17.30
C GLN A 430 13.03 0.72 17.93
N ILE A 431 12.90 1.13 19.20
CA ILE A 431 13.93 1.89 19.94
C ILE A 431 15.33 1.22 19.91
N HIS A 432 15.38 -0.10 19.76
CA HIS A 432 16.61 -0.89 19.76
C HIS A 432 17.40 -0.84 18.44
N LEU A 433 16.82 -0.31 17.34
CA LEU A 433 17.45 -0.28 16.00
C LEU A 433 18.46 0.86 15.78
N GLY A 434 18.96 1.47 16.86
CA GLY A 434 19.86 2.60 16.72
C GLY A 434 21.30 2.21 16.40
N THR A 435 22.11 3.21 16.11
CA THR A 435 23.54 3.05 15.82
C THR A 435 24.30 2.68 17.09
N SER A 436 25.07 1.60 17.01
CA SER A 436 25.94 1.10 18.07
C SER A 436 27.36 1.65 17.92
N PHE A 437 27.95 2.08 19.01
CA PHE A 437 29.30 2.61 19.09
C PHE A 437 30.22 1.65 19.85
N HIS A 438 31.43 1.46 19.33
CA HIS A 438 32.36 0.44 19.81
C HIS A 438 33.72 1.05 20.15
N GLN A 439 34.43 0.40 21.07
CA GLN A 439 35.82 0.66 21.36
C GLN A 439 36.67 -0.49 20.84
N ARG A 440 37.80 -0.17 20.21
CA ARG A 440 38.77 -1.19 19.80
C ARG A 440 39.56 -1.67 21.03
N THR A 441 39.61 -2.98 21.23
CA THR A 441 40.36 -3.64 22.30
C THR A 441 41.46 -4.53 21.70
N ALA A 442 42.31 -5.13 22.56
CA ALA A 442 43.34 -6.06 22.10
C ALA A 442 42.77 -7.31 21.41
N ASP A 443 41.55 -7.72 21.81
CA ASP A 443 40.89 -8.95 21.36
C ASP A 443 39.79 -8.70 20.31
N GLY A 444 39.58 -7.45 19.87
CA GLY A 444 38.59 -7.09 18.85
C GLY A 444 37.90 -5.76 19.11
N PHE A 445 36.58 -5.77 19.17
CA PHE A 445 35.73 -4.60 19.43
C PHE A 445 34.76 -4.90 20.58
N GLU A 446 34.64 -3.95 21.50
CA GLU A 446 33.67 -3.97 22.59
C GLU A 446 32.59 -2.91 22.33
N ARG A 447 31.32 -3.31 22.35
CA ARG A 447 30.20 -2.36 22.23
C ARG A 447 30.08 -1.58 23.53
N LEU A 448 30.24 -0.25 23.45
CA LEU A 448 30.08 0.62 24.62
C LEU A 448 28.64 1.09 24.80
N LYS A 449 27.97 1.40 23.69
CA LYS A 449 26.59 1.89 23.72
C LYS A 449 25.87 1.69 22.39
N THR A 450 24.54 1.72 22.46
CA THR A 450 23.65 1.86 21.31
C THR A 450 22.78 3.08 21.58
N ASN A 451 22.73 4.02 20.63
CA ASN A 451 21.84 5.17 20.75
C ASN A 451 20.39 4.70 20.57
N ASP A 452 19.46 5.24 21.33
CA ASP A 452 18.04 4.89 21.17
C ASP A 452 17.49 5.42 19.84
N PHE A 453 16.89 4.55 19.03
CA PHE A 453 16.20 4.93 17.79
C PHE A 453 14.82 5.51 18.10
N LYS A 454 14.79 6.73 18.67
CA LYS A 454 13.58 7.43 19.09
C LYS A 454 13.08 8.44 18.06
N PRO A 455 11.77 8.77 18.10
CA PRO A 455 11.21 9.87 17.33
C PRO A 455 11.93 11.19 17.64
N ASN A 456 12.21 11.95 16.58
CA ASN A 456 12.76 13.30 16.63
C ASN A 456 14.11 13.40 17.37
N ALA A 457 14.85 12.29 17.41
CA ALA A 457 16.19 12.23 17.97
C ALA A 457 17.25 12.30 16.86
N ALA A 458 18.43 12.78 17.22
CA ALA A 458 19.60 12.77 16.35
C ALA A 458 20.87 12.53 17.16
N TYR A 459 21.91 12.05 16.48
CA TYR A 459 23.25 11.98 17.05
C TYR A 459 24.27 12.55 16.08
N ALA A 460 25.38 13.05 16.62
CA ALA A 460 26.50 13.46 15.79
C ALA A 460 27.84 13.01 16.36
N PHE A 461 28.80 12.77 15.49
CA PHE A 461 30.17 12.42 15.85
C PHE A 461 31.14 12.88 14.76
N VAL A 462 32.40 13.02 15.12
CA VAL A 462 33.48 13.34 14.17
C VAL A 462 34.18 12.07 13.75
N ARG A 463 34.46 11.94 12.44
CA ARG A 463 35.21 10.83 11.91
C ARG A 463 36.65 10.87 12.45
N SER A 464 37.08 9.78 13.06
CA SER A 464 38.43 9.56 13.59
C SER A 464 38.84 8.09 13.40
N GLU A 465 40.06 7.73 13.78
CA GLU A 465 40.49 6.32 13.78
C GLU A 465 39.84 5.49 14.90
N GLU A 466 39.11 6.15 15.82
CA GLU A 466 38.43 5.52 16.96
C GLU A 466 36.89 5.62 16.86
N SER A 467 36.35 6.22 15.79
CA SER A 467 34.89 6.41 15.63
C SER A 467 34.18 5.16 15.10
N TRP A 468 34.46 4.01 15.72
CA TRP A 468 33.93 2.72 15.32
C TRP A 468 32.45 2.59 15.67
N HIS A 469 31.63 2.35 14.65
CA HIS A 469 30.19 2.20 14.81
C HIS A 469 29.61 1.15 13.85
N SER A 470 28.42 0.65 14.16
CA SER A 470 27.70 -0.34 13.37
C SER A 470 26.19 -0.15 13.50
N VAL A 471 25.43 -0.82 12.64
CA VAL A 471 24.01 -1.09 12.83
C VAL A 471 23.85 -2.61 12.79
N ASP A 472 23.20 -3.15 13.81
CA ASP A 472 22.92 -4.58 13.87
C ASP A 472 21.97 -4.99 12.75
N GLU A 473 21.96 -6.29 12.44
CA GLU A 473 21.06 -6.81 11.41
C GLU A 473 19.61 -6.61 11.84
N LEU A 474 18.84 -5.89 11.02
CA LEU A 474 17.42 -5.72 11.21
C LEU A 474 16.72 -7.08 11.09
N GLY A 475 15.94 -7.43 12.10
CA GLY A 475 15.17 -8.67 12.11
C GLY A 475 14.11 -8.71 11.00
N PRO A 476 13.62 -9.91 10.63
CA PRO A 476 12.59 -10.06 9.60
C PRO A 476 11.25 -9.39 9.94
N GLU A 477 10.96 -9.21 11.23
CA GLU A 477 9.73 -8.59 11.75
C GLU A 477 9.84 -7.08 12.00
N GLU A 478 11.04 -6.50 11.82
CA GLU A 478 11.26 -5.07 12.01
C GLU A 478 10.67 -4.28 10.84
N LYS A 479 10.13 -3.10 11.08
CA LYS A 479 9.72 -2.16 10.02
C LYS A 479 10.94 -1.40 9.49
N LEU A 480 10.71 -0.62 8.43
CA LEU A 480 11.70 0.25 7.81
C LEU A 480 12.40 1.15 8.83
N ARG A 481 13.73 1.19 8.78
CA ARG A 481 14.55 2.13 9.55
C ARG A 481 14.94 3.29 8.64
N ASN A 482 14.18 4.38 8.73
CA ASN A 482 14.45 5.61 7.99
C ASN A 482 15.38 6.53 8.80
N THR A 483 16.39 7.11 8.14
CA THR A 483 17.30 8.10 8.74
C THR A 483 17.69 9.18 7.74
N ILE A 484 17.93 10.41 8.18
CA ILE A 484 18.56 11.44 7.36
C ILE A 484 19.95 11.69 7.93
N ALA A 485 20.99 11.47 7.13
CA ALA A 485 22.36 11.75 7.49
C ALA A 485 22.82 13.05 6.80
N LEU A 486 23.23 14.02 7.61
CA LEU A 486 24.00 15.17 7.17
C LEU A 486 25.48 14.79 7.29
N THR A 487 26.06 14.40 6.17
CA THR A 487 27.49 14.06 6.11
C THR A 487 28.28 15.30 5.74
N PHE A 488 29.23 15.70 6.59
CA PHE A 488 30.05 16.88 6.36
C PHE A 488 31.33 16.52 5.63
N TYR A 489 31.57 17.17 4.50
CA TYR A 489 32.78 17.03 3.69
C TYR A 489 33.56 18.35 3.68
N ILE A 490 34.86 18.26 3.37
CA ILE A 490 35.63 19.44 3.00
C ILE A 490 35.08 19.96 1.67
N LYS A 491 34.80 21.26 1.59
CA LYS A 491 34.30 21.89 0.37
C LYS A 491 35.19 21.59 -0.83
N GLY A 492 34.60 21.10 -1.92
CA GLY A 492 35.27 20.59 -3.12
C GLY A 492 35.68 19.11 -3.09
N GLN A 493 35.32 18.37 -2.03
CA GLN A 493 35.58 16.93 -1.87
C GLN A 493 34.28 16.16 -1.50
N GLU A 494 33.13 16.68 -1.91
CA GLU A 494 31.82 16.13 -1.60
C GLU A 494 31.54 14.83 -2.38
N TYR A 495 30.69 13.98 -1.81
CA TYR A 495 30.09 12.84 -2.50
C TYR A 495 28.97 13.29 -3.48
N SER A 496 28.80 12.58 -4.60
CA SER A 496 27.70 12.76 -5.57
C SER A 496 27.25 11.40 -6.11
N SER A 497 25.94 11.15 -6.15
CA SER A 497 25.33 9.97 -6.79
C SER A 497 25.07 10.12 -8.29
N ASP A 498 25.26 11.32 -8.87
CA ASP A 498 24.91 11.61 -10.27
C ASP A 498 25.85 10.90 -11.27
N PRO A 499 25.33 9.99 -12.11
CA PRO A 499 26.13 9.24 -13.09
C PRO A 499 26.77 10.13 -14.17
N MET A 500 26.33 11.38 -14.38
CA MET A 500 27.01 12.34 -15.28
C MET A 500 28.40 12.76 -14.78
N THR A 501 28.70 12.54 -13.49
CA THR A 501 30.06 12.70 -12.94
C THR A 501 30.84 11.38 -12.82
N ALA A 502 30.21 10.25 -13.15
CA ALA A 502 30.78 8.91 -13.06
C ALA A 502 30.78 8.20 -14.44
N SER A 503 31.48 8.78 -15.42
CA SER A 503 31.82 8.07 -16.66
C SER A 503 33.22 7.47 -16.58
N ALA A 504 33.31 6.17 -16.24
CA ALA A 504 34.24 5.23 -16.88
C ALA A 504 33.91 3.76 -16.51
N ALA A 505 33.43 3.01 -17.52
CA ALA A 505 33.60 1.57 -17.78
C ALA A 505 32.37 0.62 -17.69
N ALA A 506 31.97 0.15 -18.90
CA ALA A 506 31.47 -1.18 -19.33
C ALA A 506 30.12 -1.73 -18.77
N GLY A 507 29.23 -2.37 -19.53
CA GLY A 507 29.25 -2.91 -20.90
C GLY A 507 27.84 -3.35 -21.39
N GLN A 508 27.74 -3.75 -22.66
CA GLN A 508 26.50 -3.98 -23.45
C GLN A 508 25.83 -5.35 -23.22
N ALA A 509 24.50 -5.43 -23.42
CA ALA A 509 23.72 -6.66 -23.55
C ALA A 509 23.72 -7.21 -25.01
N PRO A 510 23.57 -8.54 -25.24
CA PRO A 510 23.82 -9.18 -26.53
C PRO A 510 22.66 -9.09 -27.54
N SER A 511 22.99 -9.10 -28.84
CA SER A 511 22.05 -9.10 -29.97
C SER A 511 21.83 -10.51 -30.55
N TYR A 512 20.63 -10.76 -31.08
CA TYR A 512 20.23 -11.95 -31.85
C TYR A 512 21.22 -12.32 -32.97
N ASP A 513 21.77 -13.55 -32.97
CA ASP A 513 22.75 -14.01 -33.96
C ASP A 513 22.24 -15.13 -34.89
N ALA A 514 22.97 -15.37 -35.99
CA ALA A 514 22.68 -16.40 -36.99
C ALA A 514 22.91 -17.85 -36.51
N GLU A 515 23.41 -18.04 -35.28
CA GLU A 515 23.61 -19.35 -34.65
C GLU A 515 22.37 -19.75 -33.84
N MET A 516 21.76 -18.80 -33.12
CA MET A 516 20.47 -18.96 -32.44
C MET A 516 19.36 -19.33 -33.44
N SER A 517 19.28 -18.60 -34.56
CA SER A 517 18.32 -18.87 -35.66
C SER A 517 18.43 -20.32 -36.19
N ARG A 518 19.64 -20.79 -36.51
CA ARG A 518 19.86 -22.18 -36.97
C ARG A 518 19.50 -23.23 -35.91
N THR A 519 19.71 -22.90 -34.64
CA THR A 519 19.37 -23.78 -33.51
C THR A 519 17.86 -23.92 -33.39
N LEU A 520 17.11 -22.82 -33.43
CA LEU A 520 15.64 -22.84 -33.39
C LEU A 520 15.03 -23.57 -34.58
N GLN A 521 15.55 -23.38 -35.80
CA GLN A 521 15.11 -24.14 -36.98
C GLN A 521 15.32 -25.67 -36.83
N THR A 522 16.41 -26.08 -36.19
CA THR A 522 16.71 -27.49 -35.99
C THR A 522 15.80 -28.08 -34.91
N LEU A 523 15.59 -27.34 -33.82
CA LEU A 523 14.75 -27.72 -32.70
C LEU A 523 13.27 -27.81 -33.08
N ALA A 524 12.75 -26.85 -33.86
CA ALA A 524 11.37 -26.85 -34.34
C ALA A 524 11.02 -28.12 -35.15
N LYS A 525 11.98 -28.67 -35.91
CA LYS A 525 11.78 -29.92 -36.66
C LYS A 525 11.70 -31.17 -35.79
N THR A 526 12.12 -31.07 -34.52
CA THR A 526 12.01 -32.17 -33.54
C THR A 526 10.69 -32.13 -32.78
N PHE A 527 10.00 -30.99 -32.83
CA PHE A 527 8.70 -30.82 -32.21
C PHE A 527 7.62 -31.41 -33.10
N THR A 528 6.70 -32.12 -32.45
CA THR A 528 5.60 -32.84 -33.11
C THR A 528 4.26 -32.57 -32.44
N ARG A 529 4.24 -31.77 -31.37
CA ARG A 529 3.05 -31.45 -30.59
C ARG A 529 2.87 -29.94 -30.48
N ARG A 530 1.61 -29.51 -30.39
CA ARG A 530 1.23 -28.10 -30.31
C ARG A 530 1.88 -27.40 -29.10
N ASP A 531 1.98 -28.09 -27.97
CA ASP A 531 2.54 -27.60 -26.71
C ASP A 531 4.08 -27.66 -26.65
N ASP A 532 4.76 -28.25 -27.64
CA ASP A 532 6.22 -28.31 -27.65
C ASP A 532 6.86 -26.91 -27.74
N VAL A 533 6.13 -25.92 -28.27
CA VAL A 533 6.57 -24.51 -28.25
C VAL A 533 6.88 -24.02 -26.84
N ALA A 534 6.22 -24.57 -25.81
CA ALA A 534 6.45 -24.19 -24.43
C ALA A 534 7.83 -24.61 -23.90
N ALA A 535 8.47 -25.61 -24.52
CA ALA A 535 9.84 -26.00 -24.20
C ALA A 535 10.87 -24.91 -24.57
N LEU A 536 10.49 -23.93 -25.39
CA LEU A 536 11.34 -22.78 -25.75
C LEU A 536 11.23 -21.63 -24.74
N PHE A 537 10.23 -21.65 -23.86
CA PHE A 537 10.04 -20.60 -22.88
C PHE A 537 11.13 -20.69 -21.81
N ARG A 538 11.61 -19.54 -21.33
CA ARG A 538 12.63 -19.48 -20.28
C ARG A 538 12.10 -19.95 -18.93
N GLU A 539 13.00 -20.28 -18.01
CA GLU A 539 12.64 -20.58 -16.62
C GLU A 539 11.88 -19.40 -15.98
N GLY A 540 10.77 -19.68 -15.31
CA GLY A 540 9.90 -18.68 -14.72
C GLY A 540 9.11 -17.86 -15.74
N ALA A 541 8.96 -18.34 -16.98
CA ALA A 541 8.32 -17.57 -18.04
C ALA A 541 6.89 -17.15 -17.68
N VAL A 542 6.59 -15.87 -17.88
CA VAL A 542 5.25 -15.29 -17.75
C VAL A 542 4.68 -15.04 -19.13
N GLY A 543 3.52 -15.60 -19.46
CA GLY A 543 2.93 -15.41 -20.78
C GLY A 543 1.41 -15.44 -20.77
N VAL A 544 0.85 -15.32 -21.97
CA VAL A 544 -0.59 -15.21 -22.20
C VAL A 544 -1.00 -16.16 -23.30
N GLU A 545 -2.16 -16.79 -23.12
CA GLU A 545 -2.89 -17.49 -24.17
C GLU A 545 -4.17 -16.72 -24.48
N LEU A 546 -4.35 -16.38 -25.75
CA LEU A 546 -5.53 -15.68 -26.28
C LEU A 546 -6.42 -16.69 -27.00
N GLY A 547 -7.62 -16.93 -26.47
CA GLY A 547 -8.62 -17.83 -27.07
C GLY A 547 -8.71 -19.21 -26.40
N VAL A 548 -8.74 -19.22 -25.07
CA VAL A 548 -8.55 -20.41 -24.23
C VAL A 548 -9.63 -21.49 -24.33
N ALA A 549 -10.85 -21.16 -24.80
CA ALA A 549 -11.95 -22.12 -24.89
C ALA A 549 -12.20 -22.85 -23.54
N ALA A 550 -12.11 -24.19 -23.50
CA ALA A 550 -12.29 -25.01 -22.29
C ALA A 550 -10.99 -25.21 -21.47
N GLY A 551 -9.89 -24.56 -21.84
CA GLY A 551 -8.62 -24.58 -21.11
C GLY A 551 -7.69 -25.75 -21.41
N ASP A 552 -7.98 -26.59 -22.42
CA ASP A 552 -7.16 -27.76 -22.77
C ASP A 552 -5.70 -27.40 -23.06
N PHE A 553 -5.47 -26.34 -23.83
CA PHE A 553 -4.12 -25.92 -24.22
C PHE A 553 -3.39 -25.20 -23.08
N SER A 554 -4.08 -24.30 -22.36
CA SER A 554 -3.57 -23.70 -21.13
C SER A 554 -3.06 -24.75 -20.14
N GLU A 555 -3.83 -25.82 -19.92
CA GLU A 555 -3.42 -26.92 -19.04
C GLU A 555 -2.13 -27.58 -19.51
N ARG A 556 -1.96 -27.78 -20.82
CA ARG A 556 -0.75 -28.38 -21.41
C ARG A 556 0.47 -27.49 -21.23
N ILE A 557 0.34 -26.17 -21.44
CA ILE A 557 1.42 -25.21 -21.15
C ILE A 557 1.80 -25.28 -19.67
N LEU A 558 0.83 -25.28 -18.76
CA LEU A 558 1.07 -25.24 -17.31
C LEU A 558 1.66 -26.53 -16.72
N ARG A 559 1.64 -27.64 -17.47
CA ARG A 559 2.36 -28.88 -17.12
C ARG A 559 3.87 -28.75 -17.23
N PHE A 560 4.37 -27.78 -17.97
CA PHE A 560 5.78 -27.43 -17.96
C PHE A 560 6.09 -26.68 -16.65
N GLU A 561 6.88 -27.28 -15.77
CA GLU A 561 7.18 -26.70 -14.45
C GLU A 561 7.92 -25.37 -14.54
N HIS A 562 8.72 -25.19 -15.59
CA HIS A 562 9.47 -23.95 -15.84
C HIS A 562 8.60 -22.77 -16.28
N VAL A 563 7.32 -22.99 -16.64
CA VAL A 563 6.38 -21.90 -16.91
C VAL A 563 5.94 -21.31 -15.57
N GLY A 564 6.33 -20.06 -15.33
CA GLY A 564 6.09 -19.36 -14.07
C GLY A 564 4.64 -18.92 -13.91
N TYR A 565 4.05 -18.32 -14.95
CA TYR A 565 2.68 -17.84 -14.90
C TYR A 565 2.02 -17.77 -16.29
N LEU A 566 0.76 -18.17 -16.41
CA LEU A 566 -0.03 -18.06 -17.64
C LEU A 566 -1.31 -17.25 -17.42
N PHE A 567 -1.51 -16.21 -18.23
CA PHE A 567 -2.80 -15.51 -18.33
C PHE A 567 -3.65 -16.16 -19.42
N SER A 568 -4.76 -16.75 -19.02
CA SER A 568 -5.69 -17.48 -19.89
C SER A 568 -6.88 -16.57 -20.24
N ILE A 569 -6.89 -16.01 -21.45
CA ILE A 569 -7.82 -14.93 -21.83
C ILE A 569 -8.80 -15.38 -22.92
N ASP A 570 -10.09 -15.22 -22.65
CA ASP A 570 -11.17 -15.42 -23.62
C ASP A 570 -12.39 -14.61 -23.17
N MET A 571 -13.30 -14.26 -24.09
CA MET A 571 -14.51 -13.51 -23.74
C MET A 571 -15.61 -14.43 -23.18
N TRP A 572 -15.61 -15.70 -23.58
CA TRP A 572 -16.68 -16.67 -23.31
C TRP A 572 -18.09 -16.10 -23.50
N ALA A 573 -18.32 -15.36 -24.60
CA ALA A 573 -19.57 -14.67 -24.89
C ALA A 573 -20.58 -15.54 -25.69
N GLY A 574 -20.19 -16.76 -26.06
CA GLY A 574 -20.99 -17.70 -26.85
C GLY A 574 -20.97 -17.43 -28.36
N ASP A 575 -20.23 -16.42 -28.80
CA ASP A 575 -20.06 -16.01 -30.20
C ASP A 575 -19.38 -17.06 -31.08
N ARG A 576 -18.54 -17.92 -30.47
CA ARG A 576 -17.74 -18.96 -31.15
C ARG A 576 -17.89 -20.37 -30.57
N GLY A 577 -18.97 -20.61 -29.84
CA GLY A 577 -19.12 -21.84 -29.04
C GLY A 577 -18.43 -21.77 -27.68
N HIS A 578 -17.58 -20.76 -27.47
CA HIS A 578 -16.99 -20.38 -26.19
C HIS A 578 -18.05 -19.70 -25.34
N GLY A 579 -18.91 -20.51 -24.74
CA GLY A 579 -19.98 -20.05 -23.85
C GLY A 579 -19.61 -20.18 -22.38
N VAL A 580 -20.60 -19.90 -21.53
CA VAL A 580 -20.47 -20.06 -20.07
C VAL A 580 -20.08 -21.48 -19.66
N GLU A 581 -20.51 -22.51 -20.40
CA GLU A 581 -20.12 -23.89 -20.07
C GLU A 581 -18.62 -24.14 -20.27
N GLN A 582 -18.02 -23.69 -21.38
CA GLN A 582 -16.58 -23.78 -21.57
C GLN A 582 -15.80 -22.90 -20.58
N TYR A 583 -16.35 -21.76 -20.16
CA TYR A 583 -15.77 -20.97 -19.07
C TYR A 583 -15.72 -21.76 -17.75
N ARG A 584 -16.79 -22.48 -17.41
CA ARG A 584 -16.84 -23.33 -16.21
C ARG A 584 -15.86 -24.49 -16.31
N GLU A 585 -15.73 -25.10 -17.50
CA GLU A 585 -14.74 -26.14 -17.77
C GLU A 585 -13.32 -25.61 -17.63
N ALA A 586 -13.01 -24.43 -18.19
CA ALA A 586 -11.70 -23.79 -18.06
C ALA A 586 -11.37 -23.51 -16.58
N ILE A 587 -12.30 -22.96 -15.80
CA ILE A 587 -12.10 -22.74 -14.36
C ILE A 587 -11.83 -24.06 -13.64
N ALA A 588 -12.64 -25.09 -13.87
CA ALA A 588 -12.48 -26.38 -13.20
C ALA A 588 -11.15 -27.06 -13.58
N ARG A 589 -10.79 -27.01 -14.86
CA ARG A 589 -9.58 -27.62 -15.41
C ARG A 589 -8.30 -26.93 -14.95
N LEU A 590 -8.30 -25.60 -14.87
CA LEU A 590 -7.12 -24.81 -14.53
C LEU A 590 -7.00 -24.52 -13.03
N SER A 591 -8.05 -24.80 -12.22
CA SER A 591 -8.02 -24.67 -10.75
C SER A 591 -6.83 -25.36 -10.05
N PRO A 592 -6.32 -26.54 -10.50
CA PRO A 592 -5.10 -27.12 -9.96
C PRO A 592 -3.86 -26.25 -10.15
N TYR A 593 -3.85 -25.37 -11.16
CA TYR A 593 -2.75 -24.49 -11.52
C TYR A 593 -2.98 -23.03 -11.08
N ARG A 594 -3.98 -22.74 -10.24
CA ARG A 594 -4.39 -21.38 -9.83
C ARG A 594 -3.28 -20.48 -9.26
N ASP A 595 -2.21 -21.06 -8.72
CA ASP A 595 -1.06 -20.30 -8.20
C ASP A 595 -0.11 -19.83 -9.33
N ARG A 596 -0.26 -20.40 -10.54
CA ARG A 596 0.50 -20.10 -11.77
C ARG A 596 -0.40 -19.76 -12.96
N ASN A 597 -1.69 -19.51 -12.74
CA ASN A 597 -2.65 -19.22 -13.80
C ASN A 597 -3.75 -18.25 -13.35
N ALA A 598 -4.08 -17.28 -14.21
CA ALA A 598 -5.23 -16.41 -14.07
C ALA A 598 -6.14 -16.52 -15.30
N ILE A 599 -7.43 -16.81 -15.08
CA ILE A 599 -8.44 -16.83 -16.14
C ILE A 599 -9.11 -15.46 -16.23
N MET A 600 -9.07 -14.84 -17.41
CA MET A 600 -9.56 -13.48 -17.63
C MET A 600 -10.69 -13.49 -18.65
N ARG A 601 -11.93 -13.27 -18.19
CA ARG A 601 -13.12 -13.26 -19.04
C ARG A 601 -13.34 -11.89 -19.68
N MET A 602 -12.67 -11.62 -20.79
CA MET A 602 -12.69 -10.33 -21.49
C MET A 602 -12.22 -10.46 -22.94
N ARG A 603 -12.39 -9.40 -23.74
CA ARG A 603 -11.84 -9.37 -25.10
C ARG A 603 -10.33 -9.12 -25.10
N PHE A 604 -9.66 -9.47 -26.20
CA PHE A 604 -8.21 -9.29 -26.34
C PHE A 604 -7.81 -7.80 -26.32
N ASP A 605 -8.61 -6.91 -26.91
CA ASP A 605 -8.38 -5.46 -26.88
C ASP A 605 -8.53 -4.87 -25.46
N GLU A 606 -9.46 -5.40 -24.67
CA GLU A 606 -9.64 -4.98 -23.27
C GLU A 606 -8.50 -5.46 -22.39
N ALA A 607 -8.05 -6.71 -22.59
CA ALA A 607 -6.94 -7.27 -21.84
C ALA A 607 -5.59 -6.62 -22.18
N LEU A 608 -5.43 -6.12 -23.41
CA LEU A 608 -4.17 -5.54 -23.89
C LEU A 608 -3.61 -4.45 -22.97
N HIS A 609 -4.48 -3.64 -22.37
CA HIS A 609 -4.10 -2.52 -21.49
C HIS A 609 -3.64 -2.95 -20.09
N LEU A 610 -3.83 -4.22 -19.73
CA LEU A 610 -3.38 -4.79 -18.46
C LEU A 610 -1.90 -5.22 -18.51
N PHE A 611 -1.32 -5.27 -19.72
CA PHE A 611 0.06 -5.67 -19.93
C PHE A 611 0.91 -4.47 -20.39
N GLY A 612 2.01 -4.24 -19.67
CA GLY A 612 3.03 -3.28 -20.09
C GLY A 612 3.77 -3.74 -21.33
N ASP A 613 4.42 -2.82 -22.04
CA ASP A 613 5.36 -3.19 -23.09
C ASP A 613 6.53 -3.97 -22.47
N GLU A 614 7.08 -4.95 -23.19
CA GLU A 614 8.18 -5.79 -22.69
C GLU A 614 7.87 -6.48 -21.34
N SER A 615 6.62 -6.87 -21.07
CA SER A 615 6.22 -7.50 -19.81
C SER A 615 6.09 -9.03 -19.91
N LEU A 616 5.80 -9.55 -21.10
CA LEU A 616 5.52 -10.96 -21.35
C LEU A 616 6.70 -11.68 -21.99
N ASP A 617 6.98 -12.89 -21.53
CA ASP A 617 8.02 -13.79 -22.05
C ASP A 617 7.52 -14.60 -23.25
N PHE A 618 6.21 -14.87 -23.31
CA PHE A 618 5.57 -15.46 -24.47
C PHE A 618 4.12 -15.01 -24.65
N ILE A 619 3.65 -15.07 -25.89
CA ILE A 619 2.26 -14.79 -26.28
C ILE A 619 1.82 -15.90 -27.23
N TYR A 620 0.76 -16.60 -26.89
CA TYR A 620 0.15 -17.62 -27.73
C TYR A 620 -1.23 -17.15 -28.21
N VAL A 621 -1.50 -17.23 -29.51
CA VAL A 621 -2.75 -16.74 -30.11
C VAL A 621 -3.52 -17.89 -30.78
N ASP A 622 -4.75 -18.09 -30.33
CA ASP A 622 -5.69 -19.12 -30.81
C ASP A 622 -7.16 -18.70 -30.61
N GLY A 623 -7.53 -17.54 -31.15
CA GLY A 623 -8.85 -16.95 -30.88
C GLY A 623 -9.73 -16.81 -32.11
N TYR A 624 -9.16 -16.40 -33.25
CA TYR A 624 -9.95 -15.87 -34.37
C TYR A 624 -9.40 -16.32 -35.73
N ALA A 625 -9.04 -17.58 -35.88
CA ALA A 625 -8.42 -18.08 -37.13
C ALA A 625 -9.24 -17.77 -38.41
N HIS A 626 -10.58 -17.79 -38.31
CA HIS A 626 -11.49 -17.52 -39.43
C HIS A 626 -11.44 -16.08 -39.98
N ASP A 627 -10.84 -15.12 -39.27
CA ASP A 627 -10.64 -13.74 -39.72
C ASP A 627 -9.15 -13.35 -39.84
N GLY A 628 -8.24 -14.34 -39.77
CA GLY A 628 -6.79 -14.12 -39.76
C GLY A 628 -6.31 -13.39 -38.51
N GLU A 629 -7.04 -13.55 -37.42
CA GLU A 629 -6.88 -12.90 -36.13
C GLU A 629 -6.94 -11.38 -36.20
N LEU A 630 -8.13 -10.93 -36.59
CA LEU A 630 -8.56 -9.57 -36.82
C LEU A 630 -7.70 -8.89 -37.89
N ASN A 631 -7.45 -9.59 -39.00
CA ASN A 631 -6.55 -9.17 -40.08
C ASN A 631 -5.12 -8.85 -39.59
N GLY A 632 -4.62 -9.64 -38.64
CA GLY A 632 -3.31 -9.48 -38.01
C GLY A 632 -3.20 -8.31 -37.01
N ALA A 633 -4.32 -7.68 -36.63
CA ALA A 633 -4.32 -6.67 -35.58
C ALA A 633 -3.86 -7.26 -34.25
N THR A 634 -4.34 -8.47 -33.90
CA THR A 634 -3.95 -9.16 -32.67
C THR A 634 -2.43 -9.30 -32.55
N PHE A 635 -1.74 -9.71 -33.62
CA PHE A 635 -0.27 -9.83 -33.60
C PHE A 635 0.42 -8.47 -33.42
N ARG A 636 0.00 -7.45 -34.17
CA ARG A 636 0.60 -6.12 -34.11
C ARG A 636 0.42 -5.45 -32.75
N ASP A 637 -0.75 -5.60 -32.16
CA ASP A 637 -1.13 -4.93 -30.91
C ASP A 637 -0.46 -5.61 -29.70
N TRP A 638 -0.32 -6.94 -29.73
CA TRP A 638 0.29 -7.70 -28.64
C TRP A 638 1.82 -7.80 -28.73
N PHE A 639 2.43 -7.63 -29.91
CA PHE A 639 3.90 -7.72 -30.07
C PHE A 639 4.73 -6.72 -29.23
N PRO A 640 4.29 -5.46 -28.98
CA PRO A 640 4.96 -4.56 -28.03
C PRO A 640 5.01 -5.12 -26.60
N LYS A 641 4.04 -5.95 -26.21
CA LYS A 641 3.94 -6.53 -24.86
C LYS A 641 4.95 -7.65 -24.63
N LEU A 642 5.44 -8.26 -25.70
CA LEU A 642 6.45 -9.31 -25.67
C LEU A 642 7.83 -8.71 -25.41
N LYS A 643 8.64 -9.35 -24.56
CA LYS A 643 10.04 -8.99 -24.30
C LYS A 643 10.96 -9.29 -25.48
N SER A 644 12.06 -8.55 -25.59
CA SER A 644 13.22 -9.00 -26.38
C SER A 644 13.68 -10.38 -25.91
N GLY A 645 13.87 -11.28 -26.87
CA GLY A 645 14.09 -12.71 -26.66
C GLY A 645 12.83 -13.53 -26.35
N GLY A 646 11.66 -12.89 -26.24
CA GLY A 646 10.37 -13.57 -26.01
C GLY A 646 9.80 -14.20 -27.28
N ILE A 647 8.85 -15.13 -27.11
CA ILE A 647 8.25 -15.90 -28.21
C ILE A 647 6.79 -15.50 -28.45
N ILE A 648 6.45 -15.14 -29.68
CA ILE A 648 5.05 -15.09 -30.14
C ILE A 648 4.76 -16.34 -30.97
N ALA A 649 3.63 -16.99 -30.69
CA ALA A 649 3.21 -18.22 -31.33
C ALA A 649 1.70 -18.25 -31.54
N GLY A 650 1.23 -19.17 -32.38
CA GLY A 650 -0.20 -19.41 -32.56
C GLY A 650 -0.47 -20.67 -33.37
N ASP A 651 -1.73 -21.08 -33.43
CA ASP A 651 -2.14 -22.28 -34.17
C ASP A 651 -2.63 -21.95 -35.59
N ASP A 652 -3.16 -22.95 -36.29
CA ASP A 652 -3.89 -22.79 -37.56
C ASP A 652 -3.04 -22.27 -38.74
N TYR A 653 -1.71 -22.45 -38.72
CA TYR A 653 -0.85 -22.12 -39.87
C TYR A 653 -0.95 -23.21 -40.96
N ALA A 654 -2.10 -23.25 -41.64
CA ALA A 654 -2.41 -24.26 -42.67
C ALA A 654 -3.17 -23.66 -43.87
N PRO A 655 -3.13 -24.32 -45.05
CA PRO A 655 -3.92 -23.91 -46.21
C PRO A 655 -5.44 -23.82 -45.96
N ASP A 656 -5.94 -24.59 -44.99
CA ASP A 656 -7.34 -24.57 -44.55
C ASP A 656 -7.74 -23.25 -43.86
N TRP A 657 -6.75 -22.51 -43.33
CA TRP A 657 -6.89 -21.21 -42.69
C TRP A 657 -6.06 -20.14 -43.40
N PRO A 658 -6.39 -19.82 -44.67
CA PRO A 658 -5.55 -18.98 -45.53
C PRO A 658 -5.41 -17.54 -45.03
N LEU A 659 -6.33 -17.06 -44.18
CA LEU A 659 -6.26 -15.72 -43.57
C LEU A 659 -5.24 -15.67 -42.42
N VAL A 660 -5.09 -16.74 -41.65
CA VAL A 660 -4.05 -16.84 -40.61
C VAL A 660 -2.68 -16.83 -41.27
N VAL A 661 -2.48 -17.68 -42.28
CA VAL A 661 -1.21 -17.73 -43.04
C VAL A 661 -0.84 -16.35 -43.60
N GLN A 662 -1.80 -15.67 -44.25
CA GLN A 662 -1.56 -14.32 -44.79
C GLN A 662 -1.23 -13.29 -43.70
N ALA A 663 -1.92 -13.32 -42.56
CA ALA A 663 -1.71 -12.38 -41.47
C ALA A 663 -0.36 -12.60 -40.77
N VAL A 664 0.03 -13.85 -40.54
CA VAL A 664 1.32 -14.25 -39.96
C VAL A 664 2.46 -13.88 -40.90
N ASP A 665 2.38 -14.23 -42.19
CA ASP A 665 3.39 -13.88 -43.19
C ASP A 665 3.61 -12.37 -43.27
N ALA A 666 2.51 -11.60 -43.30
CA ALA A 666 2.58 -10.15 -43.34
C ALA A 666 3.21 -9.58 -42.06
N PHE A 667 2.82 -10.08 -40.88
CA PHE A 667 3.34 -9.65 -39.58
C PHE A 667 4.84 -9.95 -39.43
N VAL A 668 5.26 -11.16 -39.76
CA VAL A 668 6.67 -11.59 -39.72
C VAL A 668 7.51 -10.74 -40.66
N ALA A 669 7.04 -10.51 -41.90
CA ALA A 669 7.73 -9.66 -42.86
C ALA A 669 7.80 -8.18 -42.39
N GLU A 670 6.72 -7.66 -41.82
CA GLU A 670 6.65 -6.29 -41.29
C GLU A 670 7.65 -6.07 -40.14
N LYS A 671 7.75 -7.04 -39.23
CA LYS A 671 8.63 -6.97 -38.04
C LYS A 671 10.05 -7.49 -38.30
N GLY A 672 10.33 -8.01 -39.49
CA GLY A 672 11.63 -8.58 -39.84
C GLY A 672 11.97 -9.83 -39.02
N LEU A 673 10.96 -10.61 -38.66
CA LEU A 673 11.11 -11.82 -37.83
C LEU A 673 11.42 -13.04 -38.69
N GLU A 674 11.89 -14.09 -38.04
CA GLU A 674 12.01 -15.40 -38.64
C GLU A 674 10.84 -16.28 -38.22
N LEU A 675 10.15 -16.87 -39.20
CA LEU A 675 9.01 -17.76 -38.98
C LEU A 675 9.46 -19.22 -38.87
N HIS A 676 9.04 -19.89 -37.81
CA HIS A 676 9.24 -21.31 -37.58
C HIS A 676 7.89 -22.01 -37.47
N ILE A 677 7.80 -23.23 -37.99
CA ILE A 677 6.57 -24.03 -38.01
C ILE A 677 6.83 -25.37 -37.31
N ILE A 678 5.92 -25.74 -36.41
CA ILE A 678 5.85 -27.04 -35.73
C ILE A 678 4.75 -27.85 -36.42
N ASP A 679 5.15 -28.91 -37.12
CA ASP A 679 4.22 -29.83 -37.78
C ASP A 679 3.60 -30.75 -36.72
N CYS A 680 2.35 -30.46 -36.33
CA CYS A 680 1.69 -31.15 -35.24
C CYS A 680 1.14 -32.51 -35.72
N HIS A 681 1.49 -33.58 -35.00
CA HIS A 681 1.09 -34.96 -35.28
C HIS A 681 0.36 -35.54 -34.07
N GLU A 682 -0.77 -34.93 -33.71
CA GLU A 682 -1.57 -35.33 -32.56
C GLU A 682 -2.98 -35.77 -32.98
N ASP A 683 -3.45 -36.87 -32.40
CA ASP A 683 -4.82 -37.38 -32.58
C ASP A 683 -5.82 -36.57 -31.71
N SER A 684 -5.82 -35.25 -31.86
CA SER A 684 -6.73 -34.35 -31.15
C SER A 684 -7.41 -33.38 -32.11
N TRP A 685 -8.74 -33.27 -32.00
CA TRP A 685 -9.55 -32.42 -32.87
C TRP A 685 -9.25 -30.92 -32.71
N ASN A 686 -8.60 -30.50 -31.62
CA ASN A 686 -8.19 -29.13 -31.32
C ASN A 686 -6.68 -28.88 -31.50
N SER A 687 -5.97 -29.76 -32.20
CA SER A 687 -4.53 -29.59 -32.52
C SER A 687 -4.20 -30.21 -33.89
N MET A 688 -5.12 -30.04 -34.86
CA MET A 688 -5.03 -30.67 -36.18
C MET A 688 -4.13 -29.91 -37.16
N TYR A 689 -3.75 -28.68 -36.84
CA TYR A 689 -3.02 -27.79 -37.73
C TYR A 689 -1.66 -27.40 -37.14
N PRO A 690 -0.70 -26.96 -37.98
CA PRO A 690 0.61 -26.58 -37.51
C PRO A 690 0.60 -25.33 -36.63
N THR A 691 1.37 -25.37 -35.54
CA THR A 691 1.70 -24.20 -34.73
C THR A 691 2.84 -23.42 -35.38
N TRP A 692 2.69 -22.11 -35.48
CA TRP A 692 3.76 -21.21 -35.89
C TRP A 692 4.35 -20.50 -34.68
N PHE A 693 5.61 -20.08 -34.76
CA PHE A 693 6.22 -19.18 -33.79
C PHE A 693 7.33 -18.32 -34.39
N ALA A 694 7.58 -17.19 -33.73
CA ALA A 694 8.68 -16.28 -34.00
C ALA A 694 9.22 -15.73 -32.66
N MET A 695 10.51 -15.39 -32.62
CA MET A 695 11.13 -14.80 -31.44
C MET A 695 11.45 -13.33 -31.69
N LYS A 696 11.18 -12.49 -30.70
CA LYS A 696 11.47 -11.05 -30.76
C LYS A 696 12.98 -10.81 -30.58
N PRO A 697 13.65 -10.04 -31.46
CA PRO A 697 15.08 -9.79 -31.39
C PRO A 697 15.57 -9.09 -30.11
#